data_AF-E8WR28-F1
#
_entry.id   AF-E8WR28-F1
#
_cell.length_a   1.000
_cell.length_b   1.000
_cell.length_c   1.000
_cell.angle_alpha   90.00
_cell.angle_beta   90.00
_cell.angle_gamma   90.00
#
_symmetry.space_group_name_H-M   'P 1'
#
loop_
_entity.id
_entity.type
_entity.pdbx_description
1 polymer ?
#
loop_
_entity_poly.entity_id
_entity_poly.type
_entity_poly.pdbx_seq_one_letter_code
_entity_poly.pdbx_strand_id
1 'polypeptide(L)'
;MLKKTLAVLAATAIISGALWSWAATSFQLQTKLNNAGGTLQVRNNPVQTTAGSIVYANFTTAAPVPVKVTANPGYKISSLTKTGVAQPIGNYTTHYSTTFQKSGGATQTLVAGFTVQKYTVSASVSGPGTITPASALVSYGGNAVFSSSPNTGAVLLAATGGTVTNLSGGPVTFPYASPVNITVSNVTGPGSVSATYATVGVSAGDGQTGMVINKVTLRGTMQGGGTFAWSQEGGPAVALQNAGTLNPSFTPTELGTYVFRLTQYLSGVAVATSTTQVKVVDSLITAMRTDCNSCHSATGVYPTPAAFTLWSSSNHKALGVSCVNCHTTGAMPTPVNVATVDSTTFVNLQASAGPVGAYYCAECHSAAVFSGFDTSMHKTMGLKCTSCHTQGPHSPEPVPSVCQGCHYDGSGTVPNHPVEIGRTVICVSCHNPHSTYAALQGNLETLHYGNITTGAYPATYVTSRSSCTDCHFSTVTNQSIRQAWYTSGHAKGPAAAWAAYDYKTMDGCVQCHTTTGFVAYSTGKVTTAWGVSSDKTKELLTCRGCHVSIVTGALRTLAPISPYANDQSYVNPSVGESNLCMSCHSGTNTGAIITAKLQGGADFTNLAFTPPHYAATGGTLYAKAGYHFPGRTYQFAATHGNLGATDSKGPCVTCHRTGTYGHTFRSGVSTLCDSCHGTLMPESQRQADQASYSGLLEVLRAQLAAKGFVYTAAAPHFNERNWGSGQTGANTQGAAFNYVLLLREPGAFGHNTQYAKQLALDSIDILDNGVIDDSVATLAVPTLRDAGAITPELADSVIGYKSRSVCLYCHGGSANTTTPLATKGHPTHLTGLYGPGAYLGPDYGSCQACHVASTALHNNGSPDLKNGEGSLCQGCHAGPPPAWDTTARIDCTVCHAATAAVLPNGVAAPYKANFGATGHGRYPASNQCTVCHDANATHISGSLGDNARLRMANDNTLCSYCHNDSAVVSARFLNMSTHVTKEGAPISCRECHDPHGTANASMIRSTIRGFDIAYSDRVNGLIDTVTNRGLCQVCHTTTNHYRAGVPESGHFTSGCLDCHPHNSAGGAFKPIGGSCDSCHGYPPAPKNTATGFGGYANWQNARFEDYSGGGGAHLVAAHISPFATAAEGWANCTVCHNAGSAGSTPYHKMTTPVKDHIDNVTVMVDNSLRFANSFTIYTGARLTNTPGANATGSCFNIACHMSPSARWSTER
;
A
#
# COMPACT_ATOMS: atom_id res chain seq x y z
N MET A 1 66.86 108.03 -38.14
CA MET A 1 66.36 109.20 -38.89
C MET A 1 65.05 108.81 -39.56
N LEU A 2 64.06 109.70 -39.43
CA LEU A 2 62.88 109.89 -40.26
C LEU A 2 62.69 109.00 -41.49
N LYS A 3 61.41 108.67 -41.72
CA LYS A 3 60.76 108.55 -43.06
C LYS A 3 61.11 107.24 -43.78
N LYS A 4 60.20 106.49 -44.42
CA LYS A 4 58.94 106.76 -45.12
C LYS A 4 58.30 105.36 -45.36
N THR A 5 57.01 105.14 -45.15
CA THR A 5 55.99 105.19 -46.22
C THR A 5 56.37 104.52 -47.55
N LEU A 6 55.55 103.51 -47.89
CA LEU A 6 55.23 102.98 -49.22
C LEU A 6 56.35 102.38 -50.08
N ALA A 7 56.36 101.05 -50.13
CA ALA A 7 56.47 100.30 -51.38
C ALA A 7 55.63 99.01 -51.23
N VAL A 8 54.46 98.97 -51.88
CA VAL A 8 54.20 98.17 -53.09
C VAL A 8 53.91 96.69 -52.73
N LEU A 9 52.63 96.31 -52.66
CA LEU A 9 51.90 95.70 -53.80
C LEU A 9 52.67 94.53 -54.45
N ALA A 10 52.90 93.45 -53.68
CA ALA A 10 53.13 92.11 -54.23
C ALA A 10 53.08 91.02 -53.12
N ALA A 11 51.88 90.74 -52.58
CA ALA A 11 51.56 89.44 -51.94
C ALA A 11 50.06 89.36 -51.56
N THR A 12 49.18 89.65 -52.53
CA THR A 12 47.83 89.06 -52.53
C THR A 12 47.96 87.61 -52.98
N ALA A 13 47.57 86.69 -52.09
CA ALA A 13 47.49 85.22 -52.21
C ALA A 13 48.50 84.46 -51.35
N ILE A 14 47.94 83.64 -50.46
CA ILE A 14 48.59 82.63 -49.61
C ILE A 14 49.25 83.15 -48.33
N ILE A 15 48.49 83.89 -47.51
CA ILE A 15 48.29 83.56 -46.08
C ILE A 15 46.84 83.93 -45.71
N SER A 16 45.88 83.16 -46.21
CA SER A 16 44.49 83.12 -45.69
C SER A 16 44.32 82.04 -44.61
N GLY A 17 45.41 81.65 -43.95
CA GLY A 17 45.43 80.49 -43.05
C GLY A 17 46.43 80.61 -41.91
N ALA A 18 46.47 81.73 -41.19
CA ALA A 18 47.04 81.83 -39.84
C ALA A 18 46.89 83.27 -39.32
N LEU A 19 45.78 83.58 -38.64
CA LEU A 19 45.64 84.56 -37.55
C LEU A 19 44.16 84.66 -37.11
N TRP A 20 43.56 83.52 -36.77
CA TRP A 20 42.50 83.44 -35.76
C TRP A 20 42.96 82.42 -34.73
N SER A 21 44.08 82.72 -34.09
CA SER A 21 44.60 81.94 -32.96
C SER A 21 43.65 82.12 -31.78
N TRP A 22 42.63 81.26 -31.76
CA TRP A 22 42.05 80.61 -30.59
C TRP A 22 41.95 81.54 -29.37
N ALA A 23 40.96 82.44 -29.38
CA ALA A 23 40.29 82.72 -28.12
C ALA A 23 39.83 81.36 -27.59
N ALA A 24 40.47 80.88 -26.52
CA ALA A 24 40.11 79.65 -25.83
C ALA A 24 38.68 79.82 -25.30
N THR A 25 37.71 79.60 -26.18
CA THR A 25 36.29 79.77 -25.90
C THR A 25 35.91 78.64 -24.97
N SER A 26 35.83 78.98 -23.69
CA SER A 26 35.45 78.09 -22.60
C SER A 26 33.93 77.87 -22.60
N PHE A 27 33.50 76.74 -22.05
CA PHE A 27 32.10 76.55 -21.65
C PHE A 27 32.04 76.23 -20.15
N GLN A 28 30.95 76.64 -19.51
CA GLN A 28 30.72 76.44 -18.09
C GLN A 28 29.69 75.33 -17.86
N LEU A 29 29.99 74.39 -16.99
CA LEU A 29 29.06 73.40 -16.48
C LEU A 29 28.67 73.76 -15.04
N GLN A 30 27.36 73.85 -14.80
CA GLN A 30 26.78 74.12 -13.48
C GLN A 30 26.11 72.84 -12.95
N THR A 31 26.56 72.34 -11.81
CA THR A 31 26.01 71.10 -11.22
C THR A 31 25.36 71.37 -9.88
N LYS A 32 24.21 70.74 -9.63
CA LYS A 32 23.44 70.91 -8.39
C LYS A 32 22.84 69.58 -7.93
N LEU A 33 23.04 69.25 -6.66
CA LEU A 33 22.21 68.29 -5.94
C LEU A 33 20.99 69.05 -5.38
N ASN A 34 19.77 68.72 -5.83
CA ASN A 34 18.55 69.39 -5.37
C ASN A 34 18.24 69.09 -3.90
N ASN A 35 18.57 67.88 -3.45
CA ASN A 35 18.38 67.41 -2.08
C ASN A 35 19.47 66.39 -1.71
N ALA A 36 19.58 66.10 -0.42
CA ALA A 36 20.50 65.08 0.08
C ALA A 36 20.04 63.67 -0.34
N GLY A 37 20.99 62.75 -0.52
CA GLY A 37 20.70 61.35 -0.92
C GLY A 37 21.60 60.78 -2.01
N GLY A 38 22.62 61.53 -2.46
CA GLY A 38 23.60 61.06 -3.42
C GLY A 38 24.75 62.02 -3.60
N THR A 39 25.58 61.73 -4.59
CA THR A 39 26.78 62.47 -4.93
C THR A 39 26.83 62.75 -6.43
N LEU A 40 27.54 63.81 -6.80
CA LEU A 40 27.76 64.18 -8.20
C LEU A 40 29.24 64.52 -8.40
N GLN A 41 29.87 63.96 -9.42
CA GLN A 41 31.27 64.19 -9.73
C GLN A 41 31.44 64.57 -11.20
N VAL A 42 32.17 65.67 -11.44
CA VAL A 42 32.55 66.13 -12.78
C VAL A 42 34.01 65.75 -13.02
N ARG A 43 34.26 64.82 -13.94
CA ARG A 43 35.60 64.27 -14.21
C ARG A 43 36.30 63.85 -12.90
N ASN A 44 37.44 64.48 -12.59
CA ASN A 44 38.27 64.21 -11.41
C ASN A 44 38.15 65.33 -10.37
N ASN A 45 37.16 66.21 -10.50
CA ASN A 45 36.92 67.26 -9.51
C ASN A 45 36.48 66.62 -8.18
N PRO A 46 36.61 67.36 -7.06
CA PRO A 46 36.05 66.96 -5.78
C PRO A 46 34.57 66.58 -5.92
N VAL A 47 34.18 65.50 -5.27
CA VAL A 47 32.82 65.00 -5.31
C VAL A 47 31.90 66.00 -4.60
N GLN A 48 30.86 66.44 -5.31
CA GLN A 48 29.80 67.24 -4.74
C GLN A 48 28.91 66.34 -3.87
N THR A 49 28.79 66.67 -2.58
CA THR A 49 27.99 65.94 -1.59
C THR A 49 26.93 66.82 -0.91
N THR A 50 27.12 68.15 -0.93
CA THR A 50 26.22 69.12 -0.30
C THR A 50 25.05 69.47 -1.22
N ALA A 51 23.83 69.34 -0.70
CA ALA A 51 22.60 69.71 -1.39
C ALA A 51 22.37 71.23 -1.42
N GLY A 52 21.66 71.71 -2.43
CA GLY A 52 21.25 73.10 -2.59
C GLY A 52 22.29 74.00 -3.27
N SER A 53 23.57 73.70 -3.15
CA SER A 53 24.66 74.49 -3.74
C SER A 53 24.88 74.18 -5.22
N ILE A 54 25.07 75.24 -6.03
CA ILE A 54 25.50 75.13 -7.42
C ILE A 54 27.03 75.15 -7.44
N VAL A 55 27.64 74.15 -8.08
CA VAL A 55 29.09 74.08 -8.32
C VAL A 55 29.34 74.41 -9.78
N TYR A 56 30.30 75.30 -10.02
CA TYR A 56 30.65 75.79 -11.36
C TYR A 56 31.99 75.19 -11.78
N ALA A 57 32.04 74.61 -12.98
CA ALA A 57 33.27 74.10 -13.57
C ALA A 57 33.44 74.65 -15.00
N ASN A 58 34.56 75.34 -15.26
CA ASN A 58 34.85 75.92 -16.58
C ASN A 58 35.83 75.02 -17.34
N PHE A 59 35.55 74.77 -18.62
CA PHE A 59 36.36 73.91 -19.48
C PHE A 59 36.74 74.62 -20.77
N THR A 60 38.01 74.54 -21.14
CA THR A 60 38.55 75.04 -22.42
C THR A 60 38.70 73.94 -23.48
N THR A 61 38.36 72.69 -23.14
CA THR A 61 38.50 71.52 -24.02
C THR A 61 37.26 71.27 -24.89
N ALA A 62 37.47 70.74 -26.10
CA ALA A 62 36.40 70.22 -26.95
C ALA A 62 36.05 68.74 -26.65
N ALA A 63 36.86 68.05 -25.84
CA ALA A 63 36.64 66.65 -25.48
C ALA A 63 35.41 66.48 -24.55
N PRO A 64 34.72 65.33 -24.60
CA PRO A 64 33.63 65.02 -23.68
C PRO A 64 34.07 65.10 -22.21
N VAL A 65 33.36 65.89 -21.41
CA VAL A 65 33.55 65.99 -19.96
C VAL A 65 32.57 65.03 -19.29
N PRO A 66 33.04 63.92 -18.68
CA PRO A 66 32.15 62.98 -18.00
C PRO A 66 31.65 63.56 -16.68
N VAL A 67 30.38 63.28 -16.37
CA VAL A 67 29.72 63.60 -15.11
C VAL A 67 29.00 62.36 -14.62
N LYS A 68 29.27 61.99 -13.37
CA LYS A 68 28.67 60.82 -12.71
C LYS A 68 27.81 61.28 -11.55
N VAL A 69 26.58 60.80 -11.50
CA VAL A 69 25.65 60.94 -10.38
C VAL A 69 25.49 59.57 -9.74
N THR A 70 25.65 59.49 -8.42
CA THR A 70 25.56 58.23 -7.67
C THR A 70 24.63 58.42 -6.49
N ALA A 71 23.58 57.62 -6.37
CA ALA A 71 22.74 57.62 -5.18
C ALA A 71 23.50 56.99 -4.00
N ASN A 72 23.31 57.54 -2.79
CA ASN A 72 23.84 56.93 -1.57
C ASN A 72 23.10 55.62 -1.27
N PRO A 73 23.70 54.69 -0.51
CA PRO A 73 23.00 53.48 -0.05
C PRO A 73 21.64 53.83 0.56
N GLY A 74 20.57 53.18 0.09
CA GLY A 74 19.21 53.44 0.54
C GLY A 74 18.46 54.57 -0.15
N TYR A 75 19.06 55.22 -1.14
CA TYR A 75 18.42 56.26 -1.96
C TYR A 75 18.36 55.81 -3.43
N LYS A 76 17.45 56.42 -4.19
CA LYS A 76 17.40 56.32 -5.64
C LYS A 76 17.39 57.70 -6.28
N ILE A 77 17.91 57.80 -7.49
CA ILE A 77 17.79 59.01 -8.31
C ILE A 77 16.32 59.18 -8.69
N SER A 78 15.69 60.27 -8.25
CA SER A 78 14.26 60.55 -8.44
C SER A 78 13.99 61.61 -9.50
N SER A 79 14.98 62.43 -9.83
CA SER A 79 14.90 63.42 -10.90
C SER A 79 16.30 63.74 -11.45
N LEU A 80 16.38 63.92 -12.77
CA LEU A 80 17.58 64.40 -13.45
C LEU A 80 17.18 65.39 -14.53
N THR A 81 17.82 66.56 -14.52
CA THR A 81 17.61 67.60 -15.54
C THR A 81 18.95 68.00 -16.12
N LYS A 82 19.12 67.84 -17.45
CA LYS A 82 20.32 68.21 -18.20
C LYS A 82 20.02 69.41 -19.08
N THR A 83 20.69 70.54 -18.84
CA THR A 83 20.52 71.81 -19.55
C THR A 83 19.04 72.20 -19.68
N GLY A 84 18.30 72.11 -18.57
CA GLY A 84 16.86 72.44 -18.51
C GLY A 84 15.90 71.34 -19.00
N VAL A 85 16.40 70.24 -19.59
CA VAL A 85 15.58 69.14 -20.11
C VAL A 85 15.58 67.95 -19.16
N ALA A 86 14.40 67.51 -18.73
CA ALA A 86 14.25 66.31 -17.90
C ALA A 86 14.77 65.08 -18.64
N GLN A 87 15.61 64.29 -17.98
CA GLN A 87 16.18 63.06 -18.54
C GLN A 87 15.33 61.86 -18.12
N PRO A 88 15.03 60.91 -19.03
CA PRO A 88 14.34 59.68 -18.67
C PRO A 88 15.22 58.86 -17.71
N ILE A 89 14.70 58.57 -16.52
CA ILE A 89 15.49 57.99 -15.43
C ILE A 89 15.75 56.49 -15.66
N GLY A 90 14.95 55.79 -16.47
CA GLY A 90 15.21 54.41 -16.92
C GLY A 90 15.67 53.45 -15.82
N ASN A 91 16.58 52.51 -16.16
CA ASN A 91 17.22 51.58 -15.22
C ASN A 91 18.35 52.23 -14.37
N TYR A 92 18.50 53.56 -14.40
CA TYR A 92 19.61 54.29 -13.76
C TYR A 92 19.33 54.64 -12.29
N THR A 93 18.65 53.76 -11.55
CA THR A 93 18.08 54.08 -10.23
C THR A 93 19.13 54.37 -9.15
N THR A 94 20.35 53.84 -9.28
CA THR A 94 21.45 54.06 -8.31
C THR A 94 22.64 54.81 -8.90
N HIS A 95 22.79 54.85 -10.23
CA HIS A 95 23.90 55.50 -10.92
C HIS A 95 23.46 56.05 -12.27
N TYR A 96 23.90 57.27 -12.60
CA TYR A 96 23.72 57.87 -13.91
C TYR A 96 25.02 58.53 -14.36
N SER A 97 25.40 58.33 -15.61
CA SER A 97 26.59 58.94 -16.20
C SER A 97 26.22 59.62 -17.51
N THR A 98 26.72 60.83 -17.72
CA THR A 98 26.57 61.57 -18.97
C THR A 98 27.86 62.31 -19.29
N THR A 99 28.02 62.74 -20.54
CA THR A 99 29.07 63.68 -20.93
C THR A 99 28.49 65.04 -21.31
N PHE A 100 29.32 66.08 -21.19
CA PHE A 100 29.07 67.44 -21.66
C PHE A 100 30.19 67.87 -22.61
N GLN A 101 29.82 68.58 -23.67
CA GLN A 101 30.76 69.09 -24.67
C GLN A 101 30.40 70.52 -25.04
N LYS A 102 31.39 71.23 -25.58
CA LYS A 102 31.25 72.62 -26.01
C LYS A 102 30.12 72.87 -27.02
N SER A 103 29.79 71.89 -27.86
CA SER A 103 28.67 71.98 -28.81
C SER A 103 27.30 72.15 -28.13
N GLY A 104 27.17 71.82 -26.84
CA GLY A 104 25.94 71.98 -26.06
C GLY A 104 25.68 73.40 -25.53
N GLY A 105 26.50 74.39 -25.90
CA GLY A 105 26.33 75.80 -25.53
C GLY A 105 27.33 76.30 -24.47
N ALA A 106 27.37 77.63 -24.30
CA ALA A 106 28.32 78.33 -23.44
C ALA A 106 28.11 78.03 -21.93
N THR A 107 26.87 77.78 -21.51
CA THR A 107 26.51 77.38 -20.15
C THR A 107 25.58 76.18 -20.21
N GLN A 108 25.92 75.10 -19.51
CA GLN A 108 25.15 73.87 -19.43
C GLN A 108 24.91 73.49 -17.96
N THR A 109 23.83 72.76 -17.68
CA THR A 109 23.46 72.42 -16.29
C THR A 109 23.24 70.92 -16.11
N LEU A 110 23.54 70.40 -14.92
CA LEU A 110 23.05 69.09 -14.46
C LEU A 110 22.50 69.20 -13.05
N VAL A 111 21.22 68.89 -12.89
CA VAL A 111 20.54 68.89 -11.59
C VAL A 111 20.05 67.49 -11.28
N ALA A 112 20.41 66.97 -10.11
CA ALA A 112 20.01 65.64 -9.64
C ALA A 112 19.22 65.73 -8.34
N GLY A 113 18.11 65.00 -8.26
CA GLY A 113 17.33 64.80 -7.03
C GLY A 113 17.23 63.32 -6.66
N PHE A 114 17.04 63.06 -5.37
CA PHE A 114 17.03 61.72 -4.77
C PHE A 114 15.76 61.49 -3.94
N THR A 115 15.38 60.23 -3.75
CA THR A 115 14.32 59.83 -2.81
C THR A 115 14.76 58.60 -2.05
N VAL A 116 14.44 58.54 -0.76
CA VAL A 116 14.73 57.37 0.08
C VAL A 116 13.96 56.15 -0.46
N GLN A 117 14.64 55.01 -0.56
CA GLN A 117 14.01 53.75 -0.93
C GLN A 117 13.16 53.24 0.23
N LYS A 118 12.05 52.57 -0.08
CA LYS A 118 11.19 51.92 0.91
C LYS A 118 11.18 50.42 0.65
N TYR A 119 11.18 49.63 1.72
CA TYR A 119 11.17 48.18 1.67
C TYR A 119 9.96 47.63 2.41
N THR A 120 9.38 46.59 1.85
CA THR A 120 8.27 45.87 2.48
C THR A 120 8.82 44.86 3.46
N VAL A 121 8.34 44.92 4.70
CA VAL A 121 8.51 43.86 5.70
C VAL A 121 7.18 43.12 5.79
N SER A 122 7.18 41.82 5.50
CA SER A 122 5.95 41.01 5.47
C SER A 122 5.84 40.16 6.74
N ALA A 123 4.63 39.99 7.25
CA ALA A 123 4.35 39.15 8.40
C ALA A 123 3.73 37.82 7.98
N SER A 124 4.14 36.73 8.64
CA SER A 124 3.58 35.40 8.45
C SER A 124 3.23 34.76 9.79
N VAL A 125 2.10 34.05 9.84
CA VAL A 125 1.60 33.40 11.05
C VAL A 125 1.49 31.91 10.81
N SER A 126 1.96 31.13 11.76
CA SER A 126 1.74 29.68 11.83
C SER A 126 1.02 29.35 13.14
N GLY A 127 -0.15 28.70 13.06
CA GLY A 127 -0.95 28.34 14.24
C GLY A 127 -1.97 29.40 14.70
N PRO A 128 -2.65 29.19 15.85
CA PRO A 128 -3.79 29.97 16.32
C PRO A 128 -3.39 31.32 16.96
N GLY A 129 -2.97 32.27 16.13
CA GLY A 129 -2.72 33.64 16.56
C GLY A 129 -2.78 34.62 15.40
N THR A 130 -2.36 35.86 15.63
CA THR A 130 -2.42 36.93 14.62
C THR A 130 -1.19 37.83 14.72
N ILE A 131 -0.71 38.31 13.56
CA ILE A 131 0.27 39.39 13.49
C ILE A 131 -0.33 40.56 12.71
N THR A 132 -0.25 41.76 13.26
CA THR A 132 -0.76 42.99 12.64
C THR A 132 0.31 44.09 12.67
N PRO A 133 0.54 44.82 11.56
CA PRO A 133 -0.07 44.66 10.24
C PRO A 133 0.48 43.44 9.47
N ALA A 134 -0.22 42.96 8.43
CA ALA A 134 0.24 41.84 7.59
C ALA A 134 1.48 42.18 6.75
N SER A 135 1.70 43.47 6.46
CA SER A 135 2.95 43.99 5.92
C SER A 135 3.11 45.47 6.30
N ALA A 136 4.35 45.93 6.37
CA ALA A 136 4.69 47.33 6.63
C ALA A 136 5.70 47.82 5.59
N LEU A 137 5.42 48.97 4.97
CA LEU A 137 6.33 49.62 4.03
C LEU A 137 7.17 50.67 4.76
N VAL A 138 8.48 50.44 4.87
CA VAL A 138 9.39 51.23 5.72
C VAL A 138 10.51 51.84 4.90
N SER A 139 10.84 53.11 5.16
CA SER A 139 11.99 53.78 4.53
C SER A 139 13.32 53.13 4.95
N TYR A 140 14.31 53.14 4.06
CA TYR A 140 15.66 52.64 4.37
C TYR A 140 16.21 53.25 5.66
N GLY A 141 16.69 52.38 6.57
CA GLY A 141 17.18 52.73 7.90
C GLY A 141 16.09 52.98 8.96
N GLY A 142 14.81 52.88 8.58
CA GLY A 142 13.67 52.98 9.50
C GLY A 142 13.36 51.68 10.24
N ASN A 143 12.35 51.71 11.13
CA ASN A 143 11.92 50.56 11.92
C ASN A 143 10.50 50.12 11.53
N ALA A 144 10.24 48.81 11.53
CA ALA A 144 8.92 48.22 11.42
C ALA A 144 8.50 47.61 12.76
N VAL A 145 7.28 47.86 13.22
CA VAL A 145 6.74 47.26 14.45
C VAL A 145 5.49 46.45 14.12
N PHE A 146 5.47 45.20 14.56
CA PHE A 146 4.37 44.26 14.40
C PHE A 146 3.86 43.85 15.76
N SER A 147 2.55 43.84 15.96
CA SER A 147 1.90 43.27 17.14
C SER A 147 1.51 41.83 16.86
N SER A 148 1.97 40.91 17.70
CA SER A 148 1.71 39.46 17.62
C SER A 148 0.87 39.04 18.82
N SER A 149 -0.32 38.50 18.59
CA SER A 149 -1.27 38.13 19.64
C SER A 149 -1.70 36.65 19.51
N PRO A 150 -1.48 35.81 20.53
CA PRO A 150 -2.08 34.48 20.58
C PRO A 150 -3.61 34.56 20.67
N ASN A 151 -4.32 33.60 20.05
CA ASN A 151 -5.76 33.45 20.26
C ASN A 151 -6.04 32.92 21.69
N THR A 152 -7.28 33.03 22.15
CA THR A 152 -7.71 32.44 23.44
C THR A 152 -7.35 30.95 23.49
N GLY A 153 -6.61 30.53 24.52
CA GLY A 153 -6.15 29.15 24.66
C GLY A 153 -4.91 28.81 23.81
N ALA A 154 -4.16 29.80 23.33
CA ALA A 154 -2.90 29.60 22.62
C ALA A 154 -1.73 30.35 23.28
N VAL A 155 -0.52 29.87 23.04
CA VAL A 155 0.73 30.53 23.43
C VAL A 155 1.64 30.74 22.23
N LEU A 156 2.38 31.85 22.26
CA LEU A 156 3.44 32.14 21.30
C LEU A 156 4.68 31.31 21.63
N LEU A 157 5.09 30.45 20.70
CA LEU A 157 6.25 29.55 20.85
C LEU A 157 7.55 30.17 20.35
N ALA A 158 7.47 30.91 19.26
CA ALA A 158 8.62 31.57 18.66
C ALA A 158 8.14 32.77 17.85
N ALA A 159 8.94 33.83 17.87
CA ALA A 159 8.84 34.92 16.92
C ALA A 159 10.24 35.22 16.37
N THR A 160 10.35 35.35 15.06
CA THR A 160 11.62 35.56 14.34
C THR A 160 11.53 36.75 13.40
N GLY A 161 12.67 37.30 12.99
CA GLY A 161 12.76 38.43 12.07
C GLY A 161 12.81 39.81 12.73
N GLY A 162 12.75 39.91 14.06
CA GLY A 162 12.90 41.16 14.82
C GLY A 162 13.09 40.93 16.32
N THR A 163 13.33 42.00 17.06
CA THR A 163 13.43 41.97 18.53
C THR A 163 12.03 41.85 19.14
N VAL A 164 11.85 40.89 20.04
CA VAL A 164 10.55 40.60 20.66
C VAL A 164 10.50 41.16 22.08
N THR A 165 9.50 41.98 22.36
CA THR A 165 9.25 42.54 23.70
C THR A 165 7.78 42.40 24.08
N ASN A 166 7.48 42.42 25.37
CA ASN A 166 6.10 42.56 25.82
C ASN A 166 5.58 43.96 25.48
N LEU A 167 4.28 44.20 25.67
CA LEU A 167 3.68 45.50 25.36
C LEU A 167 4.29 46.68 26.16
N SER A 168 4.95 46.40 27.29
CA SER A 168 5.65 47.37 28.13
C SER A 168 7.14 47.52 27.80
N GLY A 169 7.65 46.85 26.75
CA GLY A 169 9.04 46.93 26.30
C GLY A 169 10.02 45.99 27.03
N GLY A 170 9.56 45.13 27.92
CA GLY A 170 10.39 44.14 28.63
C GLY A 170 10.68 42.88 27.79
N PRO A 171 11.73 42.11 28.15
CA PRO A 171 12.07 40.86 27.47
C PRO A 171 10.97 39.79 27.65
N VAL A 172 10.82 38.93 26.64
CA VAL A 172 9.82 37.85 26.61
C VAL A 172 10.54 36.50 26.61
N THR A 173 10.10 35.59 27.48
CA THR A 173 10.52 34.19 27.48
C THR A 173 9.42 33.34 26.86
N PHE A 174 9.76 32.51 25.88
CA PHE A 174 8.81 31.58 25.26
C PHE A 174 8.71 30.26 26.03
N PRO A 175 7.53 29.62 26.07
CA PRO A 175 6.24 30.04 25.51
C PRO A 175 5.62 31.23 26.24
N TYR A 176 4.96 32.14 25.52
CA TYR A 176 4.38 33.37 26.10
C TYR A 176 2.90 33.52 25.74
N ALA A 177 2.04 33.78 26.74
CA ALA A 177 0.59 33.76 26.58
C ALA A 177 -0.05 35.12 26.24
N SER A 178 0.73 36.21 26.31
CA SER A 178 0.22 37.57 26.09
C SER A 178 0.71 38.15 24.76
N PRO A 179 0.07 39.23 24.26
CA PRO A 179 0.56 39.92 23.07
C PRO A 179 1.99 40.45 23.24
N VAL A 180 2.73 40.46 22.13
CA VAL A 180 4.12 40.96 22.05
C VAL A 180 4.29 41.93 20.88
N ASN A 181 5.30 42.79 20.98
CA ASN A 181 5.77 43.62 19.89
C ASN A 181 7.02 42.99 19.26
N ILE A 182 7.02 42.83 17.94
CA ILE A 182 8.16 42.40 17.14
C ILE A 182 8.66 43.63 16.38
N THR A 183 9.86 44.10 16.72
CA THR A 183 10.47 45.28 16.12
C THR A 183 11.61 44.89 15.19
N VAL A 184 11.48 45.21 13.90
CA VAL A 184 12.55 45.12 12.92
C VAL A 184 13.21 46.49 12.82
N SER A 185 14.40 46.64 13.41
CA SER A 185 15.14 47.89 13.40
C SER A 185 16.07 48.00 12.20
N ASN A 186 16.31 49.22 11.72
CA ASN A 186 17.27 49.51 10.65
C ASN A 186 17.04 48.70 9.36
N VAL A 187 15.84 48.81 8.79
CA VAL A 187 15.45 48.09 7.58
C VAL A 187 16.26 48.60 6.38
N THR A 188 17.19 47.77 5.87
CA THR A 188 18.05 48.11 4.73
C THR A 188 17.64 47.40 3.42
N GLY A 189 16.69 46.47 3.49
CA GLY A 189 16.16 45.66 2.37
C GLY A 189 14.80 45.02 2.71
N PRO A 190 14.17 44.27 1.78
CA PRO A 190 12.94 43.51 2.07
C PRO A 190 13.17 42.53 3.22
N GLY A 191 12.18 42.41 4.11
CA GLY A 191 12.29 41.57 5.30
C GLY A 191 11.02 40.77 5.57
N SER A 192 11.12 39.82 6.49
CA SER A 192 9.97 39.05 6.96
C SER A 192 10.03 38.82 8.46
N VAL A 193 8.87 38.94 9.12
CA VAL A 193 8.67 38.50 10.49
C VAL A 193 7.75 37.29 10.51
N SER A 194 7.97 36.37 11.44
CA SER A 194 7.08 35.23 11.63
C SER A 194 6.77 35.01 13.11
N ALA A 195 5.56 34.57 13.42
CA ALA A 195 5.16 34.13 14.74
C ALA A 195 4.52 32.74 14.64
N THR A 196 4.94 31.84 15.54
CA THR A 196 4.43 30.47 15.62
C THR A 196 3.69 30.29 16.94
N TYR A 197 2.44 29.85 16.87
CA TYR A 197 1.57 29.62 18.02
C TYR A 197 1.23 28.13 18.15
N ALA A 198 0.93 27.71 19.37
CA ALA A 198 0.33 26.41 19.64
C ALA A 198 -0.86 26.56 20.57
N THR A 199 -1.92 25.79 20.31
CA THR A 199 -3.02 25.61 21.25
C THR A 199 -2.50 24.90 22.50
N VAL A 200 -2.88 25.39 23.67
CA VAL A 200 -2.60 24.77 24.97
C VAL A 200 -3.87 24.74 25.81
N GLY A 201 -4.02 23.71 26.60
CA GLY A 201 -5.17 23.57 27.48
C GLY A 201 -5.14 22.23 28.17
N VAL A 202 -5.35 22.22 29.47
CA VAL A 202 -5.58 21.00 30.23
C VAL A 202 -6.82 21.14 31.08
N SER A 203 -7.54 20.03 31.24
CA SER A 203 -8.55 19.90 32.26
C SER A 203 -8.24 18.65 33.07
N ALA A 204 -8.19 18.79 34.39
CA ALA A 204 -8.06 17.69 35.33
C ALA A 204 -9.37 16.90 35.49
N GLY A 205 -10.45 17.34 34.80
CA GLY A 205 -11.79 16.79 34.90
C GLY A 205 -12.57 17.36 36.08
N ASP A 206 -13.89 17.22 36.04
CA ASP A 206 -14.77 17.70 37.11
C ASP A 206 -14.48 17.00 38.44
N GLY A 207 -14.85 17.66 39.55
CA GLY A 207 -14.77 17.07 40.88
C GLY A 207 -15.57 15.76 40.94
N GLN A 208 -14.99 14.74 41.55
CA GLN A 208 -15.55 13.40 41.62
C GLN A 208 -15.91 13.03 43.06
N THR A 209 -16.88 12.14 43.21
CA THR A 209 -17.09 11.44 44.47
C THR A 209 -16.73 9.98 44.24
N GLY A 210 -15.78 9.46 45.02
CA GLY A 210 -15.31 8.08 44.96
C GLY A 210 -15.73 7.30 46.20
N MET A 211 -15.77 5.97 46.11
CA MET A 211 -15.91 5.14 47.30
C MET A 211 -14.54 4.73 47.83
N VAL A 212 -14.41 4.64 49.15
CA VAL A 212 -13.26 4.00 49.78
C VAL A 212 -13.10 2.59 49.22
N ILE A 213 -11.87 2.06 49.17
CA ILE A 213 -11.45 0.76 48.62
C ILE A 213 -11.76 0.48 47.14
N ASN A 214 -12.47 1.38 46.46
CA ASN A 214 -12.78 1.26 45.04
C ASN A 214 -11.82 2.10 44.20
N LYS A 215 -11.41 1.55 43.05
CA LYS A 215 -10.56 2.25 42.10
C LYS A 215 -11.23 3.54 41.59
N VAL A 216 -10.58 4.67 41.82
CA VAL A 216 -10.94 5.99 41.26
C VAL A 216 -10.01 6.29 40.10
N THR A 217 -10.57 6.73 38.97
CA THR A 217 -9.80 7.11 37.78
C THR A 217 -9.99 8.60 37.52
N LEU A 218 -8.89 9.36 37.59
CA LEU A 218 -8.89 10.77 37.22
C LEU A 218 -9.11 10.89 35.71
N ARG A 219 -9.77 11.97 35.28
CA ARG A 219 -10.21 12.15 33.89
C ARG A 219 -9.55 13.38 33.27
N GLY A 220 -8.26 13.25 32.98
CA GLY A 220 -7.49 14.32 32.36
C GLY A 220 -7.78 14.45 30.87
N THR A 221 -7.82 15.69 30.38
CA THR A 221 -7.78 15.99 28.95
C THR A 221 -6.70 17.03 28.68
N MET A 222 -6.10 16.96 27.50
CA MET A 222 -5.11 17.92 27.02
C MET A 222 -5.45 18.33 25.58
N GLN A 223 -5.26 19.62 25.28
CA GLN A 223 -5.30 20.21 23.96
C GLN A 223 -3.88 20.63 23.55
N GLY A 224 -3.51 20.36 22.30
CA GLY A 224 -2.17 20.64 21.77
C GLY A 224 -1.12 19.58 22.13
N GLY A 225 0.14 19.88 21.81
CA GLY A 225 1.29 19.00 22.10
C GLY A 225 1.92 19.30 23.48
N GLY A 226 3.02 18.59 23.77
CA GLY A 226 3.79 18.78 25.01
C GLY A 226 3.76 17.56 25.93
N THR A 227 4.29 17.73 27.13
CA THR A 227 4.24 16.73 28.20
C THR A 227 3.26 17.16 29.28
N PHE A 228 2.91 16.24 30.19
CA PHE A 228 2.08 16.57 31.36
C PHE A 228 2.58 15.86 32.61
N ALA A 229 2.17 16.40 33.76
CA ALA A 229 2.37 15.76 35.04
C ALA A 229 1.15 15.94 35.95
N TRP A 230 0.84 14.90 36.70
CA TRP A 230 -0.10 14.92 37.81
C TRP A 230 0.63 15.14 39.13
N SER A 231 0.11 16.01 39.99
CA SER A 231 0.57 16.18 41.38
C SER A 231 -0.62 16.15 42.34
N GLN A 232 -0.45 15.52 43.49
CA GLN A 232 -1.43 15.60 44.57
C GLN A 232 -1.16 16.85 45.42
N GLU A 233 -2.18 17.68 45.65
CA GLU A 233 -2.07 18.96 46.36
C GLU A 233 -2.66 18.92 47.77
N GLY A 234 -3.50 17.92 48.06
CA GLY A 234 -4.18 17.79 49.34
C GLY A 234 -4.89 16.46 49.54
N GLY A 235 -5.26 16.18 50.78
CA GLY A 235 -5.88 14.91 51.21
C GLY A 235 -4.87 13.81 51.56
N PRO A 236 -5.35 12.62 51.95
CA PRO A 236 -4.50 11.48 52.29
C PRO A 236 -3.59 11.07 51.12
N ALA A 237 -2.32 10.77 51.38
CA ALA A 237 -1.34 10.50 50.33
C ALA A 237 -1.66 9.20 49.56
N VAL A 238 -1.66 9.26 48.23
CA VAL A 238 -1.93 8.08 47.37
C VAL A 238 -0.93 7.95 46.24
N ALA A 239 -0.60 6.71 45.89
CA ALA A 239 0.17 6.40 44.71
C ALA A 239 -0.74 6.31 43.48
N LEU A 240 -0.50 7.18 42.48
CA LEU A 240 -1.18 7.11 41.20
C LEU A 240 -0.62 5.96 40.35
N GLN A 241 -1.45 4.99 40.02
CA GLN A 241 -1.17 3.98 39.00
C GLN A 241 -1.30 4.61 37.62
N ASN A 242 -0.33 4.36 36.75
CA ASN A 242 -0.24 4.93 35.39
C ASN A 242 -0.19 6.47 35.37
N ALA A 243 0.57 7.08 36.31
CA ALA A 243 0.71 8.54 36.43
C ALA A 243 1.19 9.25 35.15
N GLY A 244 1.87 8.54 34.24
CA GLY A 244 2.29 9.03 32.93
C GLY A 244 1.18 9.05 31.87
N THR A 245 -0.07 8.76 32.24
CA THR A 245 -1.24 8.80 31.35
C THR A 245 -2.18 9.92 31.76
N LEU A 246 -3.03 10.40 30.84
CA LEU A 246 -4.04 11.41 31.16
C LEU A 246 -5.14 10.89 32.09
N ASN A 247 -5.30 9.56 32.20
CA ASN A 247 -6.30 8.92 33.05
C ASN A 247 -5.66 8.00 34.10
N PRO A 248 -4.85 8.56 35.03
CA PRO A 248 -4.26 7.76 36.08
C PRO A 248 -5.34 7.35 37.08
N SER A 249 -5.05 6.32 37.86
CA SER A 249 -6.00 5.80 38.83
C SER A 249 -5.35 5.53 40.17
N PHE A 250 -6.12 5.61 41.24
CA PHE A 250 -5.70 5.24 42.58
C PHE A 250 -6.84 4.54 43.31
N THR A 251 -6.53 3.84 44.40
CA THR A 251 -7.53 3.23 45.27
C THR A 251 -7.41 3.89 46.64
N PRO A 252 -8.37 4.74 47.06
CA PRO A 252 -8.30 5.39 48.35
C PRO A 252 -8.61 4.39 49.46
N THR A 253 -7.75 4.35 50.48
CA THR A 253 -7.94 3.51 51.68
C THR A 253 -8.58 4.27 52.83
N GLU A 254 -8.65 5.60 52.74
CA GLU A 254 -9.19 6.49 53.77
C GLU A 254 -10.27 7.40 53.19
N LEU A 255 -11.27 7.72 54.02
CA LEU A 255 -12.28 8.73 53.72
C LEU A 255 -11.65 10.12 53.75
N GLY A 256 -12.10 11.03 52.88
CA GLY A 256 -11.59 12.39 52.82
C GLY A 256 -11.58 12.99 51.42
N THR A 257 -11.20 14.26 51.29
CA THR A 257 -11.11 14.96 50.00
C THR A 257 -9.68 14.97 49.49
N TYR A 258 -9.44 14.36 48.34
CA TYR A 258 -8.15 14.29 47.67
C TYR A 258 -8.10 15.33 46.56
N VAL A 259 -7.04 16.14 46.49
CA VAL A 259 -6.93 17.21 45.48
C VAL A 259 -5.78 16.88 44.53
N PHE A 260 -6.04 16.89 43.23
CA PHE A 260 -5.04 16.60 42.19
C PHE A 260 -4.95 17.75 41.20
N ARG A 261 -3.73 18.06 40.75
CA ARG A 261 -3.43 19.03 39.70
C ARG A 261 -2.85 18.31 38.49
N LEU A 262 -3.38 18.62 37.31
CA LEU A 262 -2.79 18.29 36.02
C LEU A 262 -2.13 19.55 35.45
N THR A 263 -0.85 19.43 35.08
CA THR A 263 -0.07 20.52 34.47
C THR A 263 0.43 20.09 33.10
N GLN A 264 0.23 20.92 32.07
CA GLN A 264 0.83 20.79 30.74
C GLN A 264 2.14 21.57 30.69
N TYR A 265 3.15 20.95 30.06
CA TYR A 265 4.45 21.54 29.83
C TYR A 265 4.79 21.55 28.35
N LEU A 266 5.38 22.66 27.89
CA LEU A 266 6.01 22.78 26.57
C LEU A 266 7.46 23.17 26.79
N SER A 267 8.38 22.34 26.27
CA SER A 267 9.83 22.53 26.44
C SER A 267 10.25 22.74 27.91
N GLY A 268 9.57 22.05 28.84
CA GLY A 268 9.84 22.13 30.28
C GLY A 268 9.18 23.31 31.02
N VAL A 269 8.48 24.21 30.33
CA VAL A 269 7.76 25.35 30.93
C VAL A 269 6.28 25.01 31.08
N ALA A 270 5.69 25.27 32.26
CA ALA A 270 4.27 25.05 32.52
C ALA A 270 3.42 26.07 31.73
N VAL A 271 2.51 25.59 30.89
CA VAL A 271 1.70 26.43 29.98
C VAL A 271 0.21 26.41 30.28
N ALA A 272 -0.28 25.38 30.98
CA ALA A 272 -1.66 25.31 31.45
C ALA A 272 -1.74 24.39 32.68
N THR A 273 -2.61 24.72 33.63
CA THR A 273 -2.88 23.91 34.83
C THR A 273 -4.38 23.77 35.05
N SER A 274 -4.78 22.66 35.65
CA SER A 274 -6.16 22.44 36.09
C SER A 274 -6.15 21.57 37.34
N THR A 275 -7.06 21.81 38.27
CA THR A 275 -7.22 21.04 39.51
C THR A 275 -8.56 20.33 39.55
N THR A 276 -8.58 19.16 40.18
CA THR A 276 -9.79 18.40 40.46
C THR A 276 -9.76 17.89 41.89
N GLN A 277 -10.94 17.64 42.47
CA GLN A 277 -11.09 17.12 43.82
C GLN A 277 -11.86 15.80 43.78
N VAL A 278 -11.44 14.82 44.58
CA VAL A 278 -12.13 13.55 44.77
C VAL A 278 -12.57 13.46 46.23
N LYS A 279 -13.88 13.62 46.50
CA LYS A 279 -14.47 13.36 47.83
C LYS A 279 -14.68 11.86 47.99
N VAL A 280 -13.93 11.21 48.85
CA VAL A 280 -14.04 9.77 49.11
C VAL A 280 -14.98 9.53 50.28
N VAL A 281 -16.01 8.74 50.01
CA VAL A 281 -17.10 8.43 50.95
C VAL A 281 -17.25 6.91 51.11
N ASP A 282 -17.94 6.49 52.17
CA ASP A 282 -18.31 5.09 52.39
C ASP A 282 -19.59 4.69 51.63
N SER A 283 -20.44 5.67 51.31
CA SER A 283 -21.64 5.52 50.49
C SER A 283 -21.92 6.76 49.65
N LEU A 284 -21.85 6.60 48.32
CA LEU A 284 -22.18 7.64 47.34
C LEU A 284 -23.62 8.14 47.49
N ILE A 285 -24.54 7.22 47.77
CA ILE A 285 -25.97 7.51 47.93
C ILE A 285 -26.23 8.29 49.22
N THR A 286 -25.51 7.96 50.29
CA THR A 286 -25.67 8.63 51.59
C THR A 286 -25.09 10.04 51.55
N ALA A 287 -23.91 10.23 50.95
CA ALA A 287 -23.26 11.53 50.84
C ALA A 287 -24.12 12.56 50.10
N MET A 288 -24.65 12.17 48.93
CA MET A 288 -25.49 13.04 48.10
C MET A 288 -26.84 13.37 48.77
N ARG A 289 -27.40 12.42 49.53
CA ARG A 289 -28.62 12.61 50.33
C ARG A 289 -28.40 13.60 51.48
N THR A 290 -27.28 13.48 52.19
CA THR A 290 -26.93 14.34 53.34
C THR A 290 -26.70 15.78 52.90
N ASP A 291 -26.00 16.00 51.79
CA ASP A 291 -25.70 17.32 51.27
C ASP A 291 -27.00 18.07 50.87
N CYS A 292 -27.96 17.39 50.24
CA CYS A 292 -29.26 17.97 49.90
C CYS A 292 -30.14 18.26 51.13
N ASN A 293 -30.32 17.29 52.04
CA ASN A 293 -31.18 17.47 53.20
C ASN A 293 -30.67 18.55 54.16
N SER A 294 -29.35 18.72 54.28
CA SER A 294 -28.75 19.73 55.15
C SER A 294 -29.05 21.16 54.65
N CYS A 295 -29.00 21.39 53.33
CA CYS A 295 -29.32 22.70 52.73
C CYS A 295 -30.80 23.07 52.89
N HIS A 296 -31.72 22.13 52.66
CA HIS A 296 -33.17 22.36 52.83
C HIS A 296 -33.57 22.58 54.29
N SER A 297 -32.86 21.93 55.22
CA SER A 297 -33.10 22.13 56.66
C SER A 297 -32.60 23.48 57.16
N ALA A 298 -31.49 23.98 56.61
CA ALA A 298 -30.91 25.28 56.96
C ALA A 298 -31.70 26.49 56.44
N THR A 299 -32.51 26.31 55.39
CA THR A 299 -33.24 27.40 54.69
C THR A 299 -34.73 27.48 55.04
N GLY A 300 -35.25 26.59 55.90
CA GLY A 300 -36.63 26.62 56.40
C GLY A 300 -37.71 26.32 55.35
N VAL A 301 -37.35 25.76 54.19
CA VAL A 301 -38.28 25.51 53.07
C VAL A 301 -39.14 24.28 53.36
N TYR A 302 -40.47 24.45 53.41
CA TYR A 302 -41.41 23.38 53.70
C TYR A 302 -41.62 22.42 52.51
N PRO A 303 -41.78 21.11 52.77
CA PRO A 303 -41.75 20.47 54.09
C PRO A 303 -40.36 19.90 54.44
N THR A 304 -39.78 20.42 55.51
CA THR A 304 -38.70 19.76 56.27
C THR A 304 -39.30 18.67 57.17
N PRO A 305 -38.67 17.48 57.33
CA PRO A 305 -37.59 16.87 56.56
C PRO A 305 -38.19 15.82 55.60
N ALA A 306 -38.97 16.25 54.62
CA ALA A 306 -39.66 15.32 53.71
C ALA A 306 -39.31 15.53 52.23
N ALA A 307 -38.53 16.55 51.85
CA ALA A 307 -38.23 16.86 50.44
C ALA A 307 -37.65 15.66 49.66
N PHE A 308 -36.62 14.99 50.20
CA PHE A 308 -36.08 13.78 49.57
C PHE A 308 -37.10 12.62 49.58
N THR A 309 -37.83 12.45 50.68
CA THR A 309 -38.85 11.39 50.82
C THR A 309 -39.98 11.56 49.80
N LEU A 310 -40.47 12.78 49.62
CA LEU A 310 -41.53 13.16 48.68
C LEU A 310 -41.04 13.11 47.23
N TRP A 311 -39.82 13.58 46.94
CA TRP A 311 -39.21 13.36 45.63
C TRP A 311 -39.10 11.85 45.34
N SER A 312 -38.67 11.07 46.32
CA SER A 312 -38.43 9.64 46.18
C SER A 312 -39.69 8.78 45.98
N SER A 313 -40.86 9.35 46.29
CA SER A 313 -42.19 8.77 46.03
C SER A 313 -42.94 9.46 44.89
N SER A 314 -42.35 10.45 44.22
CA SER A 314 -42.98 11.22 43.13
C SER A 314 -42.63 10.72 41.73
N ASN A 315 -43.40 11.16 40.74
CA ASN A 315 -43.11 10.93 39.32
C ASN A 315 -41.79 11.56 38.85
N HIS A 316 -41.23 12.55 39.55
CA HIS A 316 -39.91 13.11 39.23
C HIS A 316 -38.81 12.04 39.32
N LYS A 317 -38.81 11.21 40.36
CA LYS A 317 -37.86 10.08 40.45
C LYS A 317 -38.15 9.01 39.40
N ALA A 318 -39.43 8.70 39.15
CA ALA A 318 -39.81 7.69 38.15
C ALA A 318 -39.40 8.10 36.72
N LEU A 319 -39.41 9.40 36.43
CA LEU A 319 -38.99 9.99 35.15
C LEU A 319 -37.51 10.39 35.13
N GLY A 320 -36.72 10.07 36.15
CA GLY A 320 -35.28 10.35 36.22
C GLY A 320 -34.91 11.83 36.40
N VAL A 321 -35.87 12.68 36.77
CA VAL A 321 -35.65 14.11 37.04
C VAL A 321 -34.96 14.26 38.40
N SER A 322 -33.70 14.70 38.37
CA SER A 322 -32.87 14.86 39.56
C SER A 322 -33.15 16.20 40.26
N CYS A 323 -32.83 16.31 41.55
CA CYS A 323 -32.94 17.57 42.29
C CYS A 323 -32.13 18.71 41.64
N VAL A 324 -31.04 18.36 40.96
CA VAL A 324 -30.12 19.29 40.29
C VAL A 324 -30.74 19.90 39.03
N ASN A 325 -31.76 19.27 38.45
CA ASN A 325 -32.47 19.80 37.29
C ASN A 325 -33.27 21.06 37.62
N CYS A 326 -33.68 21.23 38.89
CA CYS A 326 -34.44 22.39 39.36
C CYS A 326 -33.58 23.37 40.17
N HIS A 327 -32.41 22.95 40.68
CA HIS A 327 -31.47 23.79 41.42
C HIS A 327 -30.18 23.95 40.60
N THR A 328 -30.15 24.92 39.68
CA THR A 328 -28.98 25.20 38.84
C THR A 328 -27.91 26.00 39.57
N THR A 329 -26.65 25.73 39.26
CA THR A 329 -25.44 26.28 39.91
C THR A 329 -25.28 27.79 39.67
N GLY A 330 -25.47 28.63 40.70
CA GLY A 330 -25.08 30.05 40.63
C GLY A 330 -25.52 30.96 41.78
N ALA A 331 -26.81 31.02 42.11
CA ALA A 331 -27.38 31.76 43.24
C ALA A 331 -28.86 31.38 43.40
N MET A 332 -29.37 31.17 44.62
CA MET A 332 -30.79 30.84 44.84
C MET A 332 -31.65 32.12 45.03
N PRO A 333 -32.64 32.43 44.16
CA PRO A 333 -33.68 33.42 44.45
C PRO A 333 -34.85 32.78 45.23
N THR A 334 -35.64 33.61 45.92
CA THR A 334 -36.76 33.24 46.82
C THR A 334 -37.81 32.31 46.19
N PRO A 335 -38.42 31.37 46.95
CA PRO A 335 -39.32 30.34 46.39
C PRO A 335 -40.71 30.86 46.04
N VAL A 336 -41.28 30.35 44.94
CA VAL A 336 -42.68 30.57 44.52
C VAL A 336 -43.66 29.83 45.45
N ASN A 337 -44.73 30.50 45.86
CA ASN A 337 -45.78 29.92 46.71
C ASN A 337 -47.20 30.45 46.37
N VAL A 338 -48.22 29.99 47.10
CA VAL A 338 -49.64 30.32 46.86
C VAL A 338 -49.99 31.80 47.04
N ALA A 339 -49.13 32.60 47.67
CA ALA A 339 -49.31 34.05 47.77
C ALA A 339 -48.75 34.79 46.54
N THR A 340 -47.90 34.14 45.74
CA THR A 340 -47.25 34.73 44.57
C THR A 340 -47.87 34.27 43.25
N VAL A 341 -48.78 33.29 43.25
CA VAL A 341 -49.42 32.72 42.03
C VAL A 341 -50.88 32.36 42.29
N ASP A 342 -51.79 32.69 41.36
CA ASP A 342 -53.21 32.28 41.41
C ASP A 342 -53.34 30.76 41.22
N SER A 343 -53.94 30.06 42.18
CA SER A 343 -53.97 28.59 42.19
C SER A 343 -54.91 27.95 41.15
N THR A 344 -55.74 28.74 40.47
CA THR A 344 -56.72 28.25 39.48
C THR A 344 -56.32 28.52 38.05
N THR A 345 -55.61 29.62 37.83
CA THR A 345 -55.17 30.11 36.51
C THR A 345 -53.66 30.07 36.35
N PHE A 346 -52.93 29.91 37.46
CA PHE A 346 -51.46 29.84 37.53
C PHE A 346 -50.76 31.10 37.00
N VAL A 347 -51.44 32.25 36.97
CA VAL A 347 -50.77 33.53 36.68
C VAL A 347 -50.05 34.06 37.91
N ASN A 348 -48.87 34.62 37.67
CA ASN A 348 -48.05 35.24 38.69
C ASN A 348 -48.71 36.53 39.18
N LEU A 349 -48.88 36.64 40.49
CA LEU A 349 -49.55 37.76 41.15
C LEU A 349 -48.56 38.79 41.71
N GLN A 350 -47.26 38.50 41.75
CA GLN A 350 -46.25 39.32 42.45
C GLN A 350 -44.90 39.41 41.70
N ALA A 351 -44.36 40.62 41.56
CA ALA A 351 -43.20 40.89 40.69
C ALA A 351 -41.88 40.22 41.14
N SER A 352 -41.78 39.88 42.43
CA SER A 352 -40.59 39.25 43.02
C SER A 352 -40.41 37.78 42.60
N ALA A 353 -41.43 37.17 42.01
CA ALA A 353 -41.39 35.80 41.49
C ALA A 353 -41.34 35.74 39.95
N GLY A 354 -41.21 36.89 39.26
CA GLY A 354 -41.26 37.01 37.79
C GLY A 354 -42.25 38.09 37.31
N PRO A 355 -42.46 38.24 35.99
CA PRO A 355 -43.38 39.26 35.45
C PRO A 355 -44.83 39.02 35.91
N VAL A 356 -45.43 39.99 36.62
CA VAL A 356 -46.81 39.91 37.09
C VAL A 356 -47.78 39.79 35.91
N GLY A 357 -48.73 38.87 36.01
CA GLY A 357 -49.71 38.55 34.96
C GLY A 357 -49.22 37.51 33.96
N ALA A 358 -47.94 37.12 33.99
CA ALA A 358 -47.43 36.00 33.20
C ALA A 358 -47.80 34.66 33.85
N TYR A 359 -48.01 33.62 33.04
CA TYR A 359 -48.24 32.27 33.55
C TYR A 359 -46.98 31.77 34.26
N TYR A 360 -47.09 31.42 35.55
CA TYR A 360 -46.01 30.85 36.35
C TYR A 360 -45.43 29.59 35.71
N CYS A 361 -46.30 28.76 35.10
CA CYS A 361 -45.88 27.57 34.38
C CYS A 361 -45.03 27.87 33.14
N ALA A 362 -44.95 29.13 32.66
CA ALA A 362 -44.21 29.52 31.45
C ALA A 362 -42.69 29.43 31.60
N GLU A 363 -42.18 29.33 32.84
CA GLU A 363 -40.76 29.08 33.10
C GLU A 363 -40.34 27.67 32.70
N CYS A 364 -41.26 26.71 32.71
CA CYS A 364 -41.02 25.31 32.36
C CYS A 364 -41.78 24.85 31.10
N HIS A 365 -42.85 25.56 30.69
CA HIS A 365 -43.67 25.26 29.52
C HIS A 365 -43.69 26.44 28.54
N SER A 366 -43.70 26.19 27.23
CA SER A 366 -43.69 27.28 26.24
C SER A 366 -44.95 28.15 26.31
N ALA A 367 -44.82 29.47 26.06
CA ALA A 367 -45.94 30.42 26.01
C ALA A 367 -47.09 30.00 25.06
N ALA A 368 -46.78 29.18 24.05
CA ALA A 368 -47.72 28.63 23.08
C ALA A 368 -48.77 27.70 23.71
N VAL A 369 -48.45 27.02 24.82
CA VAL A 369 -49.38 26.11 25.52
C VAL A 369 -50.55 26.90 26.12
N PHE A 370 -50.27 28.06 26.71
CA PHE A 370 -51.31 28.90 27.33
C PHE A 370 -52.17 29.60 26.27
N SER A 371 -51.52 30.14 25.24
CA SER A 371 -52.23 30.74 24.09
C SER A 371 -53.15 29.72 23.39
N GLY A 372 -52.69 28.48 23.22
CA GLY A 372 -53.49 27.44 22.58
C GLY A 372 -54.61 26.88 23.46
N PHE A 373 -54.46 26.86 24.79
CA PHE A 373 -55.59 26.56 25.69
C PHE A 373 -56.64 27.68 25.67
N ASP A 374 -56.23 28.95 25.75
CA ASP A 374 -57.16 30.09 25.78
C ASP A 374 -57.99 30.24 24.50
N THR A 375 -57.50 29.68 23.40
CA THR A 375 -58.17 29.66 22.10
C THR A 375 -58.83 28.31 21.77
N SER A 376 -58.78 27.34 22.69
CA SER A 376 -59.37 26.01 22.53
C SER A 376 -60.90 26.02 22.75
N MET A 377 -61.58 25.02 22.18
CA MET A 377 -63.01 24.79 22.42
C MET A 377 -63.31 24.52 23.91
N HIS A 378 -62.38 23.90 24.64
CA HIS A 378 -62.53 23.61 26.06
C HIS A 378 -62.59 24.90 26.90
N LYS A 379 -61.80 25.92 26.53
CA LYS A 379 -61.88 27.25 27.16
C LYS A 379 -63.21 27.94 26.84
N THR A 380 -63.69 27.84 25.60
CA THR A 380 -64.99 28.41 25.19
C THR A 380 -66.16 27.77 25.96
N MET A 381 -66.00 26.51 26.40
CA MET A 381 -66.94 25.80 27.27
C MET A 381 -66.75 26.09 28.78
N GLY A 382 -65.89 27.04 29.15
CA GLY A 382 -65.70 27.51 30.52
C GLY A 382 -64.76 26.65 31.39
N LEU A 383 -64.04 25.70 30.80
CA LEU A 383 -63.09 24.85 31.53
C LEU A 383 -61.81 25.62 31.90
N LYS A 384 -61.20 25.26 33.04
CA LYS A 384 -59.97 25.86 33.60
C LYS A 384 -58.82 24.85 33.55
N CYS A 385 -57.57 25.28 33.76
CA CYS A 385 -56.42 24.38 33.77
C CYS A 385 -56.58 23.25 34.81
N THR A 386 -57.10 23.58 35.99
CA THR A 386 -57.42 22.61 37.05
C THR A 386 -58.56 21.66 36.70
N SER A 387 -59.36 21.94 35.66
CA SER A 387 -60.39 21.02 35.16
C SER A 387 -59.77 19.77 34.54
N CYS A 388 -58.53 19.83 34.04
CA CYS A 388 -57.83 18.67 33.48
C CYS A 388 -56.65 18.23 34.37
N HIS A 389 -55.97 19.19 35.02
CA HIS A 389 -54.82 18.95 35.90
C HIS A 389 -55.23 18.90 37.38
N THR A 390 -55.92 17.83 37.77
CA THR A 390 -56.53 17.71 39.11
C THR A 390 -55.58 17.20 40.20
N GLN A 391 -54.35 16.78 39.87
CA GLN A 391 -53.39 16.19 40.83
C GLN A 391 -52.47 17.21 41.54
N GLY A 392 -52.79 18.51 41.46
CA GLY A 392 -52.14 19.56 42.25
C GLY A 392 -51.14 20.42 41.47
N PRO A 393 -50.66 21.53 42.09
CA PRO A 393 -50.01 22.65 41.41
C PRO A 393 -48.66 22.36 40.74
N HIS A 394 -48.08 21.17 40.95
CA HIS A 394 -46.81 20.72 40.34
C HIS A 394 -46.88 19.30 39.77
N SER A 395 -48.09 18.78 39.52
CA SER A 395 -48.28 17.52 38.79
C SER A 395 -48.98 17.85 37.46
N PRO A 396 -48.21 18.12 36.38
CA PRO A 396 -48.75 18.65 35.14
C PRO A 396 -49.45 17.59 34.28
N GLU A 397 -49.66 16.38 34.79
CA GLU A 397 -50.31 15.33 34.01
C GLU A 397 -51.84 15.53 34.03
N PRO A 398 -52.48 15.72 32.87
CA PRO A 398 -53.93 15.76 32.80
C PRO A 398 -54.45 14.37 33.16
N VAL A 399 -55.42 14.30 34.06
CA VAL A 399 -55.89 13.00 34.55
C VAL A 399 -56.75 12.34 33.46
N PRO A 400 -56.33 11.19 32.88
CA PRO A 400 -56.99 10.62 31.70
C PRO A 400 -58.46 10.26 31.95
N SER A 401 -58.81 9.91 33.19
CA SER A 401 -60.19 9.59 33.59
C SER A 401 -61.13 10.79 33.50
N VAL A 402 -60.62 12.03 33.57
CA VAL A 402 -61.43 13.23 33.42
C VAL A 402 -61.87 13.42 31.97
N CYS A 403 -60.98 13.16 31.00
CA CYS A 403 -61.32 13.15 29.58
C CYS A 403 -62.37 12.08 29.29
N GLN A 404 -62.22 10.89 29.90
CA GLN A 404 -63.16 9.79 29.72
C GLN A 404 -64.57 10.14 30.24
N GLY A 405 -64.67 10.80 31.39
CA GLY A 405 -65.97 11.20 31.96
C GLY A 405 -66.77 12.23 31.14
N CYS A 406 -66.10 13.00 30.27
CA CYS A 406 -66.76 14.00 29.43
C CYS A 406 -66.96 13.57 27.97
N HIS A 407 -66.10 12.69 27.44
CA HIS A 407 -66.12 12.30 26.02
C HIS A 407 -66.70 10.92 25.74
N TYR A 408 -66.90 10.07 26.76
CA TYR A 408 -67.51 8.75 26.58
C TYR A 408 -69.02 8.84 26.80
N ASP A 409 -69.78 8.07 26.03
CA ASP A 409 -71.21 7.89 26.27
C ASP A 409 -71.46 6.85 27.40
N GLY A 410 -72.74 6.62 27.71
CA GLY A 410 -73.17 5.67 28.74
C GLY A 410 -72.81 4.21 28.46
N SER A 411 -72.36 3.87 27.24
CA SER A 411 -71.87 2.53 26.88
C SER A 411 -70.35 2.39 27.06
N GLY A 412 -69.64 3.49 27.34
CA GLY A 412 -68.20 3.50 27.48
C GLY A 412 -67.48 3.56 26.12
N THR A 413 -68.12 4.10 25.09
CA THR A 413 -67.52 4.37 23.78
C THR A 413 -67.46 5.88 23.55
N VAL A 414 -66.48 6.36 22.78
CA VAL A 414 -66.44 7.76 22.31
C VAL A 414 -67.24 7.86 21.01
N PRO A 415 -68.44 8.48 21.01
CA PRO A 415 -69.28 8.53 19.82
C PRO A 415 -68.57 9.22 18.66
N ASN A 416 -68.66 8.65 17.46
CA ASN A 416 -68.04 9.16 16.23
C ASN A 416 -66.49 9.16 16.21
N HIS A 417 -65.83 8.42 17.11
CA HIS A 417 -64.38 8.24 17.05
C HIS A 417 -64.01 7.17 15.98
N PRO A 418 -63.04 7.43 15.08
CA PRO A 418 -62.75 6.57 13.92
C PRO A 418 -62.15 5.19 14.25
N VAL A 419 -61.85 4.93 15.53
CA VAL A 419 -61.48 3.62 16.08
C VAL A 419 -62.10 3.44 17.46
N GLU A 420 -62.37 2.20 17.84
CA GLU A 420 -62.84 1.85 19.19
C GLU A 420 -61.73 2.12 20.22
N ILE A 421 -61.87 3.18 21.01
CA ILE A 421 -60.90 3.55 22.05
C ILE A 421 -61.26 2.76 23.31
N GLY A 422 -60.45 1.76 23.65
CA GLY A 422 -60.55 1.05 24.93
C GLY A 422 -60.20 1.96 26.11
N ARG A 423 -60.75 1.64 27.30
CA ARG A 423 -60.60 2.42 28.55
C ARG A 423 -59.15 2.67 29.03
N THR A 424 -58.15 2.04 28.41
CA THR A 424 -56.73 2.12 28.78
C THR A 424 -55.90 3.10 27.95
N VAL A 425 -56.45 3.71 26.90
CA VAL A 425 -55.72 4.67 26.04
C VAL A 425 -55.79 6.09 26.63
N ILE A 426 -54.64 6.73 26.80
CA ILE A 426 -54.53 8.12 27.29
C ILE A 426 -54.78 9.08 26.12
N CYS A 427 -55.92 9.77 26.15
CA CYS A 427 -56.39 10.61 25.03
C CYS A 427 -55.39 11.74 24.66
N VAL A 428 -54.69 12.28 25.65
CA VAL A 428 -53.75 13.40 25.46
C VAL A 428 -52.45 13.01 24.75
N SER A 429 -52.19 11.71 24.59
CA SER A 429 -51.03 11.21 23.83
C SER A 429 -51.21 11.37 22.32
N CYS A 430 -52.45 11.59 21.86
CA CYS A 430 -52.79 11.79 20.45
C CYS A 430 -53.46 13.14 20.19
N HIS A 431 -54.17 13.70 21.19
CA HIS A 431 -54.81 15.01 21.10
C HIS A 431 -54.12 15.99 22.05
N ASN A 432 -53.71 17.16 21.57
CA ASN A 432 -53.23 18.22 22.46
C ASN A 432 -54.41 19.12 22.88
N PRO A 433 -54.90 19.04 24.14
CA PRO A 433 -56.02 19.86 24.61
C PRO A 433 -55.67 21.36 24.70
N HIS A 434 -54.38 21.70 24.59
CA HIS A 434 -53.84 23.05 24.64
C HIS A 434 -53.53 23.64 23.25
N SER A 435 -54.11 23.11 22.16
CA SER A 435 -53.75 23.54 20.79
C SER A 435 -54.91 24.23 20.03
N THR A 436 -54.53 25.21 19.20
CA THR A 436 -55.27 25.58 17.97
C THR A 436 -54.67 24.83 16.77
N TYR A 437 -55.37 24.83 15.63
CA TYR A 437 -54.94 24.25 14.34
C TYR A 437 -53.48 24.59 13.94
N ALA A 438 -52.90 25.68 14.46
CA ALA A 438 -51.53 26.10 14.21
C ALA A 438 -50.47 25.60 15.24
N ALA A 439 -50.86 25.05 16.40
CA ALA A 439 -49.95 24.69 17.50
C ALA A 439 -49.53 23.19 17.52
N LEU A 440 -49.85 22.41 16.48
CA LEU A 440 -49.34 21.04 16.27
C LEU A 440 -47.85 21.00 15.86
N GLN A 441 -47.17 22.14 15.80
CA GLN A 441 -45.77 22.19 15.35
C GLN A 441 -44.73 21.88 16.45
N GLY A 442 -45.14 21.70 17.71
CA GLY A 442 -44.20 21.79 18.84
C GLY A 442 -43.75 20.49 19.52
N ASN A 443 -44.60 19.49 19.75
CA ASN A 443 -44.24 18.32 20.57
C ASN A 443 -44.99 17.06 20.08
N LEU A 444 -44.21 16.03 19.71
CA LEU A 444 -44.60 14.84 18.94
C LEU A 444 -45.08 15.15 17.50
N GLU A 445 -44.13 15.76 16.78
CA GLU A 445 -43.84 15.62 15.35
C GLU A 445 -44.95 15.98 14.34
N THR A 446 -44.78 17.16 13.76
CA THR A 446 -45.29 17.58 12.44
C THR A 446 -45.24 16.53 11.33
N LEU A 447 -44.46 15.45 11.48
CA LEU A 447 -44.33 14.35 10.52
C LEU A 447 -45.39 13.26 10.68
N HIS A 448 -45.87 12.98 11.90
CA HIS A 448 -46.90 11.95 12.14
C HIS A 448 -48.29 12.44 11.75
N TYR A 449 -48.61 13.72 11.94
CA TYR A 449 -49.93 14.31 11.68
C TYR A 449 -49.89 15.46 10.66
N GLY A 450 -48.87 15.52 9.80
CA GLY A 450 -48.59 16.64 8.89
C GLY A 450 -49.56 16.88 7.73
N ASN A 451 -50.75 16.27 7.76
CA ASN A 451 -51.67 16.15 6.63
C ASN A 451 -53.12 16.56 6.91
N ILE A 452 -53.37 17.21 8.04
CA ILE A 452 -54.72 17.54 8.49
C ILE A 452 -55.18 18.81 7.76
N THR A 453 -55.67 18.69 6.52
CA THR A 453 -56.22 19.84 5.77
C THR A 453 -57.74 19.84 5.66
N THR A 454 -58.42 18.76 6.06
CA THR A 454 -59.88 18.73 6.26
C THR A 454 -60.21 17.78 7.40
N GLY A 455 -61.28 18.05 8.15
CA GLY A 455 -61.64 17.42 9.44
C GLY A 455 -62.00 15.93 9.42
N ALA A 456 -61.37 15.14 8.56
CA ALA A 456 -61.64 13.71 8.44
C ALA A 456 -60.45 12.89 7.92
N TYR A 457 -59.18 13.12 8.31
CA TYR A 457 -58.08 12.26 7.81
C TYR A 457 -56.95 11.93 8.81
N PRO A 458 -56.43 10.68 8.75
CA PRO A 458 -55.51 10.07 9.71
C PRO A 458 -54.04 10.50 9.52
N ALA A 459 -53.18 10.08 10.45
CA ALA A 459 -51.73 10.29 10.44
C ALA A 459 -51.06 10.05 9.05
N THR A 460 -49.97 10.76 8.72
CA THR A 460 -49.18 10.69 7.47
C THR A 460 -48.76 9.27 7.07
N TYR A 461 -48.75 8.34 8.03
CA TYR A 461 -48.35 6.94 7.87
C TYR A 461 -49.54 5.97 7.70
N VAL A 462 -50.76 6.46 7.78
CA VAL A 462 -51.99 5.70 7.54
C VAL A 462 -52.43 5.94 6.10
N THR A 463 -52.65 4.86 5.39
CA THR A 463 -52.94 4.86 3.95
C THR A 463 -54.04 3.84 3.69
N SER A 464 -54.56 3.76 2.46
CA SER A 464 -55.45 2.65 2.08
C SER A 464 -54.81 1.27 2.29
N ARG A 465 -53.48 1.22 2.40
CA ARG A 465 -52.66 0.02 2.57
C ARG A 465 -51.88 0.00 3.88
N SER A 466 -52.12 0.88 4.86
CA SER A 466 -51.49 0.84 6.19
C SER A 466 -52.41 1.44 7.26
N SER A 467 -52.49 0.82 8.43
CA SER A 467 -53.32 1.25 9.56
C SER A 467 -52.48 1.64 10.76
N CYS A 468 -53.08 2.31 11.74
CA CYS A 468 -52.41 2.69 12.98
C CYS A 468 -51.79 1.46 13.69
N THR A 469 -52.49 0.33 13.66
CA THR A 469 -52.04 -0.93 14.28
C THR A 469 -50.74 -1.49 13.69
N ASP A 470 -50.42 -1.20 12.42
CA ASP A 470 -49.16 -1.62 11.80
C ASP A 470 -47.94 -1.00 12.50
N CYS A 471 -48.10 0.22 13.02
CA CYS A 471 -47.04 0.97 13.69
C CYS A 471 -47.13 0.89 15.22
N HIS A 472 -48.26 0.50 15.80
CA HIS A 472 -48.49 0.58 17.25
C HIS A 472 -48.50 -0.78 17.98
N PHE A 473 -47.97 -1.84 17.35
CA PHE A 473 -47.81 -3.14 18.01
C PHE A 473 -46.72 -3.09 19.10
N SER A 474 -47.05 -3.39 20.36
CA SER A 474 -46.18 -3.13 21.52
C SER A 474 -45.29 -4.34 21.88
N THR A 475 -44.12 -4.43 21.27
CA THR A 475 -42.97 -5.19 21.79
C THR A 475 -41.73 -4.30 21.80
N VAL A 476 -40.77 -4.57 22.68
CA VAL A 476 -39.51 -3.80 22.78
C VAL A 476 -38.74 -3.80 21.45
N THR A 477 -38.73 -4.93 20.74
CA THR A 477 -38.11 -5.06 19.41
C THR A 477 -38.82 -4.23 18.34
N ASN A 478 -40.14 -4.11 18.38
CA ASN A 478 -40.87 -3.29 17.41
C ASN A 478 -40.63 -1.79 17.66
N GLN A 479 -40.49 -1.37 18.92
CA GLN A 479 -40.17 0.02 19.27
C GLN A 479 -38.83 0.48 18.68
N SER A 480 -37.76 -0.32 18.80
CA SER A 480 -36.43 0.05 18.27
C SER A 480 -36.40 0.10 16.74
N ILE A 481 -37.09 -0.83 16.07
CA ILE A 481 -37.23 -0.83 14.60
C ILE A 481 -37.95 0.44 14.12
N ARG A 482 -39.03 0.85 14.79
CA ARG A 482 -39.76 2.08 14.44
C ARG A 482 -38.92 3.33 14.65
N GLN A 483 -38.17 3.41 15.74
CA GLN A 483 -37.25 4.52 15.99
C GLN A 483 -36.16 4.59 14.91
N ALA A 484 -35.59 3.45 14.52
CA ALA A 484 -34.63 3.40 13.43
C ALA A 484 -35.23 3.86 12.09
N TRP A 485 -36.41 3.32 11.70
CA TRP A 485 -37.12 3.73 10.49
C TRP A 485 -37.48 5.21 10.49
N TYR A 486 -37.93 5.74 11.62
CA TYR A 486 -38.28 7.15 11.79
C TYR A 486 -37.11 8.10 11.46
N THR A 487 -35.86 7.69 11.72
CA THR A 487 -34.69 8.51 11.37
C THR A 487 -34.30 8.43 9.89
N SER A 488 -34.81 7.44 9.16
CA SER A 488 -34.54 7.23 7.73
C SER A 488 -35.17 8.31 6.85
N GLY A 489 -34.75 8.38 5.59
CA GLY A 489 -35.39 9.26 4.61
C GLY A 489 -36.84 8.84 4.30
N HIS A 490 -37.15 7.53 4.38
CA HIS A 490 -38.46 6.96 4.01
C HIS A 490 -39.61 7.43 4.91
N ALA A 491 -39.30 7.85 6.14
CA ALA A 491 -40.28 8.33 7.11
C ALA A 491 -40.50 9.86 7.07
N LYS A 492 -39.78 10.61 6.21
CA LYS A 492 -39.70 12.06 6.32
C LYS A 492 -40.26 12.77 5.08
N GLY A 493 -41.42 13.40 5.21
CA GLY A 493 -41.99 14.25 4.17
C GLY A 493 -41.06 15.38 3.67
N PRO A 494 -40.29 16.06 4.54
CA PRO A 494 -39.30 17.05 4.13
C PRO A 494 -38.01 16.47 3.52
N ALA A 495 -37.81 15.15 3.50
CA ALA A 495 -36.64 14.58 2.84
C ALA A 495 -36.72 14.81 1.33
N ALA A 496 -35.56 14.89 0.66
CA ALA A 496 -35.46 15.22 -0.76
C ALA A 496 -36.36 14.35 -1.67
N ALA A 497 -36.56 13.08 -1.30
CA ALA A 497 -37.42 12.16 -2.04
C ALA A 497 -38.93 12.47 -1.94
N TRP A 498 -39.40 13.26 -0.97
CA TRP A 498 -40.83 13.59 -0.78
C TRP A 498 -41.13 15.11 -0.79
N ALA A 499 -40.10 15.94 -0.66
CA ALA A 499 -40.26 17.39 -0.55
C ALA A 499 -40.75 18.03 -1.85
N ALA A 500 -40.24 17.58 -3.01
CA ALA A 500 -40.39 18.28 -4.28
C ALA A 500 -41.84 18.31 -4.81
N TYR A 501 -42.58 17.20 -4.67
CA TYR A 501 -43.88 17.03 -5.31
C TYR A 501 -44.86 16.27 -4.42
N ASP A 502 -46.12 16.24 -4.84
CA ASP A 502 -47.13 15.32 -4.29
C ASP A 502 -47.26 14.09 -5.21
N TYR A 503 -46.42 13.09 -4.95
CA TYR A 503 -46.19 11.99 -5.88
C TYR A 503 -47.39 11.07 -6.10
N LYS A 504 -48.40 11.06 -5.20
CA LYS A 504 -49.63 10.28 -5.40
C LYS A 504 -50.42 10.69 -6.65
N THR A 505 -50.15 11.89 -7.17
CA THR A 505 -50.78 12.48 -8.35
C THR A 505 -49.99 12.25 -9.65
N MET A 506 -48.87 11.52 -9.60
CA MET A 506 -47.94 11.38 -10.72
C MET A 506 -47.74 9.93 -11.15
N ASP A 507 -48.12 9.63 -12.39
CA ASP A 507 -47.89 8.32 -13.02
C ASP A 507 -46.40 7.98 -13.03
N GLY A 508 -46.08 6.70 -12.78
CA GLY A 508 -44.69 6.21 -12.72
C GLY A 508 -43.95 6.60 -11.44
N CYS A 509 -44.31 7.69 -10.76
CA CYS A 509 -43.66 8.10 -9.52
C CYS A 509 -44.25 7.41 -8.29
N VAL A 510 -45.56 7.13 -8.30
CA VAL A 510 -46.27 6.45 -7.20
C VAL A 510 -45.65 5.12 -6.82
N GLN A 511 -45.03 4.43 -7.79
CA GLN A 511 -44.43 3.13 -7.59
C GLN A 511 -43.30 3.17 -6.55
N CYS A 512 -42.58 4.29 -6.40
CA CYS A 512 -41.46 4.42 -5.47
C CYS A 512 -41.76 5.33 -4.27
N HIS A 513 -42.61 6.34 -4.48
CA HIS A 513 -42.77 7.45 -3.54
C HIS A 513 -44.04 7.34 -2.66
N THR A 514 -44.83 6.27 -2.78
CA THR A 514 -46.02 6.04 -1.93
C THR A 514 -46.11 4.58 -1.51
N THR A 515 -46.65 4.28 -0.33
CA THR A 515 -46.91 2.89 0.10
C THR A 515 -47.94 2.23 -0.80
N THR A 516 -49.05 2.91 -1.06
CA THR A 516 -50.17 2.46 -1.89
C THR A 516 -49.69 2.12 -3.30
N GLY A 517 -48.91 3.01 -3.91
CA GLY A 517 -48.34 2.79 -5.24
C GLY A 517 -47.30 1.68 -5.26
N PHE A 518 -46.37 1.61 -4.30
CA PHE A 518 -45.39 0.51 -4.24
C PHE A 518 -46.07 -0.85 -4.03
N VAL A 519 -47.10 -0.93 -3.17
CA VAL A 519 -47.86 -2.17 -2.97
C VAL A 519 -48.59 -2.59 -4.25
N ALA A 520 -49.19 -1.65 -4.99
CA ALA A 520 -49.85 -1.95 -6.25
C ALA A 520 -48.84 -2.34 -7.36
N TYR A 521 -47.69 -1.68 -7.40
CA TYR A 521 -46.61 -2.01 -8.32
C TYR A 521 -46.02 -3.39 -8.04
N SER A 522 -45.81 -3.72 -6.76
CA SER A 522 -45.17 -4.98 -6.39
C SER A 522 -46.02 -6.22 -6.67
N THR A 523 -47.35 -6.09 -6.67
CA THR A 523 -48.28 -7.19 -6.97
C THR A 523 -48.72 -7.23 -8.43
N GLY A 524 -49.02 -6.07 -9.02
CA GLY A 524 -49.64 -5.97 -10.35
C GLY A 524 -48.91 -5.06 -11.33
N LYS A 525 -47.72 -4.56 -10.98
CA LYS A 525 -46.93 -3.61 -11.79
C LYS A 525 -47.73 -2.35 -12.18
N VAL A 526 -48.70 -1.98 -11.35
CA VAL A 526 -49.51 -0.77 -11.53
C VAL A 526 -48.67 0.46 -11.20
N THR A 527 -48.54 1.37 -12.17
CA THR A 527 -47.80 2.63 -12.05
C THR A 527 -48.67 3.87 -12.14
N THR A 528 -49.98 3.72 -12.36
CA THR A 528 -50.91 4.85 -12.48
C THR A 528 -51.14 5.54 -11.14
N ALA A 529 -51.19 6.86 -11.17
CA ALA A 529 -51.55 7.70 -10.03
C ALA A 529 -52.98 7.40 -9.55
N TRP A 530 -53.18 7.49 -8.25
CA TRP A 530 -54.48 7.23 -7.60
C TRP A 530 -54.99 8.45 -6.82
N GLY A 531 -54.11 9.41 -6.52
CA GLY A 531 -54.47 10.63 -5.81
C GLY A 531 -54.92 11.74 -6.75
N VAL A 532 -55.73 12.65 -6.22
CA VAL A 532 -56.23 13.84 -6.92
C VAL A 532 -55.58 15.11 -6.35
N SER A 533 -55.38 16.13 -7.18
CA SER A 533 -54.64 17.35 -6.83
C SER A 533 -55.32 18.21 -5.75
N SER A 534 -56.63 18.05 -5.55
CA SER A 534 -57.40 18.70 -4.48
C SER A 534 -57.08 18.11 -3.10
N ASP A 535 -56.72 16.84 -3.04
CA ASP A 535 -56.34 16.15 -1.82
C ASP A 535 -54.87 16.49 -1.52
N LYS A 536 -54.64 17.31 -0.49
CA LYS A 536 -53.29 17.74 -0.09
C LYS A 536 -52.55 16.71 0.75
N THR A 537 -53.12 15.52 0.95
CA THR A 537 -52.49 14.49 1.78
C THR A 537 -51.22 13.92 1.14
N LYS A 538 -50.03 14.14 1.70
CA LYS A 538 -48.84 13.41 1.23
C LYS A 538 -48.77 12.01 1.83
N GLU A 539 -48.45 11.02 0.99
CA GLU A 539 -48.19 9.65 1.43
C GLU A 539 -46.68 9.35 1.35
N LEU A 540 -46.16 8.64 2.35
CA LEU A 540 -44.75 8.21 2.45
C LEU A 540 -44.61 6.68 2.26
N LEU A 541 -43.37 6.18 2.25
CA LEU A 541 -43.09 4.74 2.19
C LEU A 541 -43.01 4.14 3.60
N THR A 542 -44.14 3.57 4.06
CA THR A 542 -44.31 2.95 5.38
C THR A 542 -43.79 1.51 5.43
N CYS A 543 -43.84 0.89 6.61
CA CYS A 543 -43.46 -0.51 6.82
C CYS A 543 -44.16 -1.47 5.83
N ARG A 544 -45.44 -1.23 5.52
CA ARG A 544 -46.27 -2.08 4.63
C ARG A 544 -45.81 -2.02 3.17
N GLY A 545 -45.02 -1.02 2.78
CA GLY A 545 -44.39 -1.00 1.46
C GLY A 545 -43.46 -2.20 1.29
N CYS A 546 -42.54 -2.35 2.25
CA CYS A 546 -41.52 -3.40 2.23
C CYS A 546 -42.01 -4.76 2.74
N HIS A 547 -42.95 -4.77 3.68
CA HIS A 547 -43.37 -5.98 4.39
C HIS A 547 -44.80 -6.40 4.02
N VAL A 548 -45.01 -7.70 3.82
CA VAL A 548 -46.35 -8.29 3.68
C VAL A 548 -47.01 -8.52 5.04
N SER A 549 -46.22 -8.63 6.11
CA SER A 549 -46.71 -8.74 7.49
C SER A 549 -45.74 -8.04 8.45
N ILE A 550 -46.21 -7.01 9.14
CA ILE A 550 -45.40 -6.30 10.15
C ILE A 550 -45.24 -7.11 11.43
N VAL A 551 -46.22 -7.99 11.72
CA VAL A 551 -46.22 -8.84 12.92
C VAL A 551 -45.11 -9.89 12.85
N THR A 552 -44.96 -10.55 11.70
CA THR A 552 -43.91 -11.58 11.51
C THR A 552 -42.62 -11.01 10.95
N GLY A 553 -42.65 -9.79 10.42
CA GLY A 553 -41.52 -9.16 9.71
C GLY A 553 -41.32 -9.69 8.29
N ALA A 554 -42.22 -10.53 7.76
CA ALA A 554 -42.11 -11.10 6.42
C ALA A 554 -41.99 -10.01 5.35
N LEU A 555 -40.91 -10.10 4.56
CA LEU A 555 -40.62 -9.17 3.47
C LEU A 555 -41.46 -9.49 2.24
N ARG A 556 -41.69 -8.46 1.42
CA ARG A 556 -42.29 -8.60 0.11
C ARG A 556 -41.24 -9.06 -0.88
N THR A 557 -41.48 -10.21 -1.52
CA THR A 557 -40.59 -10.75 -2.54
C THR A 557 -40.88 -10.10 -3.89
N LEU A 558 -39.82 -9.68 -4.58
CA LEU A 558 -39.90 -9.12 -5.93
C LEU A 558 -38.95 -9.87 -6.87
N ALA A 559 -39.48 -10.25 -8.03
CA ALA A 559 -38.66 -10.65 -9.16
C ALA A 559 -37.84 -9.44 -9.66
N PRO A 560 -36.69 -9.66 -10.29
CA PRO A 560 -35.91 -8.59 -10.87
C PRO A 560 -36.74 -7.81 -11.89
N ILE A 561 -36.61 -6.48 -11.87
CA ILE A 561 -37.40 -5.60 -12.72
C ILE A 561 -36.56 -5.08 -13.90
N SER A 562 -37.24 -4.64 -14.96
CA SER A 562 -36.69 -3.75 -15.98
C SER A 562 -37.01 -2.31 -15.60
N PRO A 563 -36.06 -1.57 -14.98
CA PRO A 563 -36.34 -0.26 -14.40
C PRO A 563 -36.41 0.86 -15.45
N TYR A 564 -35.92 0.63 -16.68
CA TYR A 564 -35.69 1.66 -17.68
C TYR A 564 -36.63 1.48 -18.87
N ALA A 565 -37.55 2.42 -19.07
CA ALA A 565 -38.49 2.36 -20.19
C ALA A 565 -37.79 2.42 -21.56
N ASN A 566 -36.65 3.12 -21.62
CA ASN A 566 -35.83 3.33 -22.81
C ASN A 566 -34.78 2.23 -23.05
N ASP A 567 -34.66 1.24 -22.16
CA ASP A 567 -33.80 0.06 -22.33
C ASP A 567 -34.52 -1.18 -21.80
N GLN A 568 -35.54 -1.62 -22.56
CA GLN A 568 -36.34 -2.79 -22.20
C GLN A 568 -35.57 -4.11 -22.27
N SER A 569 -34.38 -4.10 -22.90
CA SER A 569 -33.51 -5.27 -22.97
C SER A 569 -32.80 -5.56 -21.64
N TYR A 570 -32.64 -4.52 -20.80
CA TYR A 570 -32.01 -4.66 -19.51
C TYR A 570 -33.01 -5.08 -18.43
N VAL A 571 -32.62 -6.11 -17.69
CA VAL A 571 -33.28 -6.57 -16.47
C VAL A 571 -32.23 -6.51 -15.37
N ASN A 572 -32.62 -6.01 -14.19
CA ASN A 572 -31.73 -6.04 -13.04
C ASN A 572 -31.30 -7.49 -12.73
N PRO A 573 -30.06 -7.70 -12.24
CA PRO A 573 -29.67 -9.01 -11.71
C PRO A 573 -30.53 -9.43 -10.53
N SER A 574 -30.76 -10.74 -10.38
CA SER A 574 -31.46 -11.27 -9.22
C SER A 574 -30.53 -11.32 -8.01
N VAL A 575 -30.83 -10.50 -7.01
CA VAL A 575 -30.03 -10.37 -5.79
C VAL A 575 -30.85 -10.56 -4.52
N GLY A 576 -31.79 -11.51 -4.55
CA GLY A 576 -32.55 -11.91 -3.38
C GLY A 576 -33.37 -10.77 -2.76
N GLU A 577 -33.32 -10.60 -1.43
CA GLU A 577 -34.08 -9.56 -0.72
C GLU A 577 -33.76 -8.14 -1.21
N SER A 578 -32.54 -7.89 -1.70
CA SER A 578 -32.13 -6.59 -2.25
C SER A 578 -32.88 -6.21 -3.53
N ASN A 579 -33.59 -7.14 -4.19
CA ASN A 579 -34.52 -6.83 -5.29
C ASN A 579 -35.59 -5.82 -4.87
N LEU A 580 -35.99 -5.83 -3.59
CA LEU A 580 -36.93 -4.88 -3.02
C LEU A 580 -36.40 -3.44 -3.10
N CYS A 581 -35.13 -3.24 -2.75
CA CYS A 581 -34.45 -1.95 -2.80
C CYS A 581 -34.23 -1.50 -4.26
N MET A 582 -33.78 -2.43 -5.10
CA MET A 582 -33.49 -2.19 -6.51
C MET A 582 -34.72 -1.75 -7.31
N SER A 583 -35.92 -2.09 -6.85
CA SER A 583 -37.16 -1.69 -7.52
C SER A 583 -37.36 -0.17 -7.59
N CYS A 584 -36.80 0.56 -6.63
CA CYS A 584 -36.80 2.03 -6.62
C CYS A 584 -35.42 2.61 -6.91
N HIS A 585 -34.39 2.05 -6.27
CA HIS A 585 -33.03 2.60 -6.27
C HIS A 585 -32.19 2.23 -7.50
N SER A 586 -32.77 1.58 -8.51
CA SER A 586 -32.11 1.47 -9.83
C SER A 586 -32.17 2.78 -10.61
N GLY A 587 -33.04 3.72 -10.19
CA GLY A 587 -33.47 4.84 -11.00
C GLY A 587 -34.47 4.41 -12.07
N THR A 588 -35.28 5.35 -12.56
CA THR A 588 -36.26 5.07 -13.64
C THR A 588 -35.74 5.44 -15.03
N ASN A 589 -34.55 6.02 -15.10
CA ASN A 589 -33.96 6.52 -16.33
C ASN A 589 -32.43 6.47 -16.28
N THR A 590 -31.80 6.33 -17.44
CA THR A 590 -30.35 6.25 -17.62
C THR A 590 -29.88 7.24 -18.67
N GLY A 591 -28.57 7.40 -18.82
CA GLY A 591 -28.00 8.24 -19.88
C GLY A 591 -28.40 7.79 -21.29
N ALA A 592 -28.84 6.55 -21.49
CA ALA A 592 -29.32 6.06 -22.79
C ALA A 592 -30.52 6.86 -23.35
N ILE A 593 -31.25 7.61 -22.51
CA ILE A 593 -32.31 8.51 -22.97
C ILE A 593 -31.75 9.62 -23.89
N ILE A 594 -30.52 10.07 -23.65
CA ILE A 594 -29.87 11.12 -24.45
C ILE A 594 -29.52 10.54 -25.81
N THR A 595 -29.02 9.30 -25.85
CA THR A 595 -28.80 8.55 -27.08
C THR A 595 -30.10 8.35 -27.87
N ALA A 596 -31.19 7.99 -27.19
CA ALA A 596 -32.51 7.85 -27.82
C ALA A 596 -33.02 9.18 -28.40
N LYS A 597 -32.82 10.31 -27.69
CA LYS A 597 -33.15 11.65 -28.20
C LYS A 597 -32.33 12.02 -29.42
N LEU A 598 -31.03 11.69 -29.44
CA LEU A 598 -30.17 11.90 -30.61
C LEU A 598 -30.65 11.09 -31.81
N GLN A 599 -30.96 9.81 -31.62
CA GLN A 599 -31.50 8.95 -32.68
C GLN A 599 -32.88 9.42 -33.18
N GLY A 600 -33.69 9.99 -32.28
CA GLY A 600 -34.97 10.61 -32.60
C GLY A 600 -34.88 12.00 -33.25
N GLY A 601 -33.67 12.50 -33.53
CA GLY A 601 -33.47 13.79 -34.21
C GLY A 601 -33.70 15.02 -33.34
N ALA A 602 -33.53 14.92 -32.01
CA ALA A 602 -33.67 16.06 -31.10
C ALA A 602 -32.65 17.17 -31.40
N ASP A 603 -33.10 18.43 -31.33
CA ASP A 603 -32.24 19.60 -31.51
C ASP A 603 -31.51 19.96 -30.20
N PHE A 604 -30.28 19.48 -30.05
CA PHE A 604 -29.42 19.76 -28.90
C PHE A 604 -28.97 21.22 -28.77
N THR A 605 -29.20 22.06 -29.79
CA THR A 605 -28.91 23.50 -29.69
C THR A 605 -29.98 24.26 -28.89
N ASN A 606 -31.14 23.63 -28.65
CA ASN A 606 -32.23 24.17 -27.84
C ASN A 606 -33.02 23.07 -27.11
N LEU A 607 -32.31 22.20 -26.41
CA LEU A 607 -32.91 21.10 -25.65
C LEU A 607 -32.77 21.35 -24.14
N ALA A 608 -33.88 21.28 -23.40
CA ALA A 608 -33.82 21.34 -21.93
C ALA A 608 -33.00 20.17 -21.37
N PHE A 609 -32.27 20.43 -20.28
CA PHE A 609 -31.49 19.40 -19.58
C PHE A 609 -32.34 18.18 -19.26
N THR A 610 -31.81 16.99 -19.57
CA THR A 610 -32.42 15.72 -19.18
C THR A 610 -31.78 15.24 -17.88
N PRO A 611 -32.45 15.33 -16.71
CA PRO A 611 -31.84 14.92 -15.47
C PRO A 611 -31.81 13.38 -15.31
N PRO A 612 -30.77 12.83 -14.65
CA PRO A 612 -30.82 11.47 -14.14
C PRO A 612 -31.85 11.33 -13.02
N HIS A 613 -32.33 10.12 -12.78
CA HIS A 613 -33.03 9.84 -11.53
C HIS A 613 -32.02 9.81 -10.37
N TYR A 614 -32.35 10.46 -9.25
CA TYR A 614 -31.45 10.53 -8.09
C TYR A 614 -31.39 9.21 -7.33
N ALA A 615 -30.31 8.98 -6.59
CA ALA A 615 -30.07 7.73 -5.86
C ALA A 615 -30.26 6.46 -6.71
N ALA A 616 -29.82 6.50 -7.98
CA ALA A 616 -29.84 5.39 -8.94
C ALA A 616 -28.73 4.35 -8.66
N THR A 617 -28.52 4.02 -7.39
CA THR A 617 -27.50 3.11 -6.88
C THR A 617 -27.46 1.78 -7.61
N GLY A 618 -28.61 1.16 -7.87
CA GLY A 618 -28.69 -0.09 -8.62
C GLY A 618 -28.16 0.04 -10.06
N GLY A 619 -28.46 1.15 -10.71
CA GLY A 619 -27.92 1.46 -12.03
C GLY A 619 -26.41 1.72 -11.99
N THR A 620 -25.88 2.38 -10.96
CA THR A 620 -24.43 2.55 -10.81
C THR A 620 -23.74 1.22 -10.51
N LEU A 621 -24.29 0.44 -9.58
CA LEU A 621 -23.76 -0.85 -9.13
C LEU A 621 -23.53 -1.82 -10.30
N TYR A 622 -24.47 -1.84 -11.24
CA TYR A 622 -24.42 -2.70 -12.45
C TYR A 622 -24.03 -1.96 -13.73
N ALA A 623 -23.41 -0.78 -13.61
CA ALA A 623 -22.84 -0.01 -14.73
C ALA A 623 -23.84 0.39 -15.85
N LYS A 624 -25.09 0.68 -15.48
CA LYS A 624 -26.17 1.08 -16.40
C LYS A 624 -26.68 2.52 -16.25
N ALA A 625 -26.43 3.20 -15.12
CA ALA A 625 -27.08 4.48 -14.83
C ALA A 625 -26.63 5.65 -15.74
N GLY A 626 -25.33 5.76 -16.02
CA GLY A 626 -24.73 6.91 -16.70
C GLY A 626 -24.92 6.95 -18.21
N TYR A 627 -24.53 8.07 -18.81
CA TYR A 627 -24.31 8.21 -20.24
C TYR A 627 -22.97 7.57 -20.62
N HIS A 628 -23.03 6.54 -21.46
CA HIS A 628 -21.87 5.85 -21.98
C HIS A 628 -21.43 6.51 -23.29
N PHE A 629 -20.19 7.01 -23.33
CA PHE A 629 -19.68 7.67 -24.53
C PHE A 629 -19.47 6.67 -25.68
N PRO A 630 -19.74 7.06 -26.94
CA PRO A 630 -19.50 6.20 -28.09
C PRO A 630 -18.06 5.66 -28.14
N GLY A 631 -17.91 4.38 -28.48
CA GLY A 631 -16.59 3.72 -28.56
C GLY A 631 -15.99 3.31 -27.20
N ARG A 632 -16.64 3.62 -26.07
CA ARG A 632 -16.23 3.20 -24.73
C ARG A 632 -17.06 2.02 -24.23
N THR A 633 -16.43 1.16 -23.43
CA THR A 633 -17.09 -0.01 -22.83
C THR A 633 -17.16 0.19 -21.32
N TYR A 634 -18.37 0.08 -20.77
CA TYR A 634 -18.65 0.22 -19.34
C TYR A 634 -19.24 -1.09 -18.80
N GLN A 635 -18.40 -2.11 -18.62
CA GLN A 635 -18.84 -3.45 -18.20
C GLN A 635 -18.43 -3.83 -16.78
N PHE A 636 -17.83 -2.92 -16.02
CA PHE A 636 -17.36 -3.21 -14.66
C PHE A 636 -18.54 -3.48 -13.74
N ALA A 637 -18.85 -4.74 -13.45
CA ALA A 637 -19.73 -5.11 -12.35
C ALA A 637 -18.97 -4.95 -11.04
N ALA A 638 -19.58 -4.30 -10.06
CA ALA A 638 -18.95 -4.12 -8.77
C ALA A 638 -18.84 -5.45 -8.00
N THR A 639 -17.71 -5.67 -7.33
CA THR A 639 -17.53 -6.80 -6.40
C THR A 639 -18.60 -6.80 -5.31
N HIS A 640 -19.00 -5.61 -4.85
CA HIS A 640 -20.06 -5.44 -3.86
C HIS A 640 -21.43 -5.87 -4.38
N GLY A 641 -21.67 -5.96 -5.69
CA GLY A 641 -22.95 -6.38 -6.27
C GLY A 641 -23.30 -7.85 -6.02
N ASN A 642 -22.32 -8.68 -5.68
CA ASN A 642 -22.50 -10.11 -5.40
C ASN A 642 -22.62 -10.44 -3.91
N LEU A 643 -22.55 -9.44 -3.02
CA LEU A 643 -22.67 -9.67 -1.59
C LEU A 643 -24.06 -10.21 -1.24
N GLY A 644 -24.13 -11.07 -0.21
CA GLY A 644 -25.39 -11.67 0.24
C GLY A 644 -26.02 -12.66 -0.74
N ALA A 645 -25.27 -13.14 -1.74
CA ALA A 645 -25.74 -14.19 -2.66
C ALA A 645 -25.91 -15.55 -1.96
N THR A 646 -25.08 -15.84 -0.96
CA THR A 646 -25.09 -17.11 -0.21
C THR A 646 -26.24 -17.22 0.79
N ASP A 647 -26.74 -16.10 1.31
CA ASP A 647 -27.85 -16.04 2.27
C ASP A 647 -29.11 -15.40 1.68
N SER A 648 -29.14 -15.17 0.36
CA SER A 648 -30.23 -14.56 -0.40
C SER A 648 -30.64 -13.16 0.07
N LYS A 649 -29.83 -12.45 0.87
CA LYS A 649 -30.13 -11.07 1.28
C LYS A 649 -29.73 -10.05 0.22
N GLY A 650 -28.70 -10.35 -0.55
CA GLY A 650 -28.15 -9.45 -1.56
C GLY A 650 -27.40 -8.25 -0.98
N PRO A 651 -26.82 -7.42 -1.86
CA PRO A 651 -25.77 -6.48 -1.48
C PRO A 651 -26.27 -5.27 -0.69
N CYS A 652 -27.48 -4.81 -0.99
CA CYS A 652 -28.07 -3.65 -0.32
C CYS A 652 -28.36 -3.97 1.14
N VAL A 653 -28.99 -5.13 1.40
CA VAL A 653 -29.33 -5.57 2.76
C VAL A 653 -28.07 -5.88 3.56
N THR A 654 -27.06 -6.51 2.95
CA THR A 654 -25.77 -6.80 3.62
C THR A 654 -25.11 -5.54 4.18
N CYS A 655 -25.12 -4.43 3.44
CA CYS A 655 -24.45 -3.20 3.89
C CYS A 655 -25.37 -2.24 4.65
N HIS A 656 -26.62 -2.07 4.22
CA HIS A 656 -27.50 -1.02 4.75
C HIS A 656 -28.42 -1.50 5.88
N ARG A 657 -28.49 -2.81 6.17
CA ARG A 657 -29.39 -3.40 7.16
C ARG A 657 -28.63 -4.20 8.23
N THR A 658 -27.67 -3.55 8.91
CA THR A 658 -26.85 -4.21 9.94
C THR A 658 -27.27 -3.86 11.37
N GLY A 659 -27.39 -4.87 12.24
CA GLY A 659 -27.63 -4.72 13.68
C GLY A 659 -29.02 -4.16 14.06
N THR A 660 -29.16 -3.71 15.31
CA THR A 660 -30.42 -3.18 15.90
C THR A 660 -30.89 -1.88 15.24
N TYR A 661 -30.01 -1.17 14.53
CA TYR A 661 -30.31 0.08 13.80
C TYR A 661 -30.45 -0.13 12.28
N GLY A 662 -30.63 -1.37 11.81
CA GLY A 662 -30.67 -1.70 10.38
C GLY A 662 -31.79 -1.02 9.57
N HIS A 663 -32.87 -0.56 10.21
CA HIS A 663 -33.96 0.17 9.54
C HIS A 663 -33.69 1.69 9.41
N THR A 664 -32.50 2.16 9.81
CA THR A 664 -32.01 3.50 9.42
C THR A 664 -31.60 3.54 7.94
N PHE A 665 -31.26 2.38 7.37
CA PHE A 665 -30.72 2.18 6.01
C PHE A 665 -29.43 2.96 5.71
N ARG A 666 -28.72 3.44 6.75
CA ARG A 666 -27.47 4.17 6.63
C ARG A 666 -26.29 3.24 6.91
N SER A 667 -25.29 3.25 6.01
CA SER A 667 -23.98 2.63 6.24
C SER A 667 -23.09 3.57 7.07
N GLY A 668 -23.48 3.84 8.32
CA GLY A 668 -22.89 4.89 9.17
C GLY A 668 -21.84 4.42 10.18
N VAL A 669 -21.34 3.18 10.08
CA VAL A 669 -20.41 2.62 11.06
C VAL A 669 -19.13 2.19 10.35
N SER A 670 -18.01 2.85 10.64
CA SER A 670 -16.68 2.47 10.16
C SER A 670 -16.37 0.99 10.42
N THR A 671 -16.94 0.45 11.50
CA THR A 671 -16.83 -0.96 11.89
C THR A 671 -17.43 -1.95 10.88
N LEU A 672 -18.39 -1.54 10.04
CA LEU A 672 -18.98 -2.42 9.03
C LEU A 672 -17.99 -2.74 7.92
N CYS A 673 -17.33 -1.72 7.37
CA CYS A 673 -16.29 -1.89 6.37
C CYS A 673 -15.12 -2.70 6.95
N ASP A 674 -14.75 -2.42 8.20
CA ASP A 674 -13.69 -3.14 8.93
C ASP A 674 -14.02 -4.63 9.11
N SER A 675 -15.29 -5.01 9.21
CA SER A 675 -15.70 -6.41 9.36
C SER A 675 -15.33 -7.31 8.17
N CYS A 676 -15.16 -6.72 6.98
CA CYS A 676 -14.73 -7.44 5.77
C CYS A 676 -13.34 -7.03 5.27
N HIS A 677 -12.93 -5.78 5.46
CA HIS A 677 -11.66 -5.25 4.95
C HIS A 677 -10.52 -5.19 5.99
N GLY A 678 -10.82 -5.26 7.29
CA GLY A 678 -9.82 -5.24 8.36
C GLY A 678 -8.83 -4.07 8.24
N THR A 679 -7.53 -4.36 8.40
CA THR A 679 -6.44 -3.37 8.25
C THR A 679 -6.03 -3.11 6.80
N LEU A 680 -6.57 -3.85 5.83
CA LEU A 680 -6.22 -3.69 4.41
C LEU A 680 -6.79 -2.41 3.81
N MET A 681 -7.88 -1.89 4.38
CA MET A 681 -8.48 -0.63 3.96
C MET A 681 -8.89 0.20 5.19
N PRO A 682 -7.92 0.84 5.88
CA PRO A 682 -8.18 1.58 7.10
C PRO A 682 -9.08 2.79 6.84
N GLU A 683 -9.74 3.29 7.88
CA GLU A 683 -10.67 4.42 7.78
C GLU A 683 -10.05 5.67 7.11
N SER A 684 -8.77 5.95 7.39
CA SER A 684 -8.03 7.05 6.75
C SER A 684 -7.93 6.89 5.23
N GLN A 685 -7.74 5.66 4.75
CA GLN A 685 -7.69 5.36 3.32
C GLN A 685 -9.07 5.52 2.68
N ARG A 686 -10.14 5.01 3.32
CA ARG A 686 -11.52 5.17 2.85
C ARG A 686 -11.93 6.64 2.73
N GLN A 687 -11.57 7.46 3.73
CA GLN A 687 -11.80 8.90 3.71
C GLN A 687 -11.00 9.59 2.61
N ALA A 688 -9.75 9.19 2.39
CA ALA A 688 -8.92 9.71 1.31
C ALA A 688 -9.50 9.37 -0.09
N ASP A 689 -10.06 8.17 -0.27
CA ASP A 689 -10.68 7.77 -1.53
C ASP A 689 -12.02 8.48 -1.78
N GLN A 690 -12.83 8.65 -0.74
CA GLN A 690 -14.05 9.47 -0.83
C GLN A 690 -13.72 10.94 -1.15
N ALA A 691 -12.65 11.49 -0.55
CA ALA A 691 -12.18 12.84 -0.84
C ALA A 691 -11.65 12.95 -2.28
N SER A 692 -10.91 11.95 -2.76
CA SER A 692 -10.39 11.91 -4.13
C SER A 692 -11.52 11.83 -5.17
N TYR A 693 -12.55 11.02 -4.90
CA TYR A 693 -13.75 10.95 -5.73
C TYR A 693 -14.51 12.29 -5.75
N SER A 694 -14.67 12.93 -4.59
CA SER A 694 -15.29 14.25 -4.48
C SER A 694 -14.49 15.31 -5.26
N GLY A 695 -13.15 15.24 -5.20
CA GLY A 695 -12.26 16.10 -5.98
C GLY A 695 -12.39 15.89 -7.49
N LEU A 696 -12.55 14.64 -7.95
CA LEU A 696 -12.80 14.34 -9.36
C LEU A 696 -14.12 14.95 -9.86
N LEU A 697 -15.18 14.91 -9.05
CA LEU A 697 -16.45 15.58 -9.39
C LEU A 697 -16.31 17.11 -9.41
N GLU A 698 -15.45 17.67 -8.56
CA GLU A 698 -15.16 19.10 -8.57
C GLU A 698 -14.41 19.54 -9.83
N VAL A 699 -13.47 18.73 -10.32
CA VAL A 699 -12.82 18.95 -11.62
C VAL A 699 -13.83 18.86 -12.76
N LEU A 700 -14.74 17.88 -12.75
CA LEU A 700 -15.81 17.80 -13.75
C LEU A 700 -16.75 19.02 -13.70
N ARG A 701 -17.10 19.51 -12.51
CA ARG A 701 -17.87 20.74 -12.32
C ARG A 701 -17.15 21.94 -12.93
N ALA A 702 -15.85 22.08 -12.67
CA ALA A 702 -15.02 23.16 -13.21
C ALA A 702 -14.92 23.07 -14.75
N GLN A 703 -14.77 21.87 -15.31
CA GLN A 703 -14.72 21.65 -16.75
C GLN A 703 -16.04 22.03 -17.44
N LEU A 704 -17.18 21.64 -16.85
CA LEU A 704 -18.51 22.06 -17.32
C LEU A 704 -18.67 23.59 -17.28
N ALA A 705 -18.26 24.21 -16.17
CA ALA A 705 -18.30 25.67 -16.02
C ALA A 705 -17.40 26.40 -17.03
N ALA A 706 -16.23 25.85 -17.35
CA ALA A 706 -15.33 26.38 -18.37
C ALA A 706 -15.94 26.33 -19.79
N LYS A 707 -16.87 25.39 -20.04
CA LYS A 707 -17.67 25.33 -21.27
C LYS A 707 -18.97 26.16 -21.21
N GLY A 708 -19.20 26.89 -20.12
CA GLY A 708 -20.37 27.75 -19.94
C GLY A 708 -21.58 27.07 -19.32
N PHE A 709 -21.45 25.85 -18.78
CA PHE A 709 -22.53 25.13 -18.11
C PHE A 709 -22.34 25.20 -16.60
N VAL A 710 -23.08 26.10 -15.94
CA VAL A 710 -22.85 26.38 -14.51
C VAL A 710 -23.87 25.66 -13.66
N TYR A 711 -23.39 24.70 -12.85
CA TYR A 711 -24.20 24.06 -11.83
C TYR A 711 -24.16 24.85 -10.51
N THR A 712 -25.32 25.06 -9.89
CA THR A 712 -25.42 25.71 -8.57
C THR A 712 -26.23 24.86 -7.60
N ALA A 713 -25.96 24.97 -6.29
CA ALA A 713 -26.74 24.26 -5.29
C ALA A 713 -28.20 24.75 -5.20
N ALA A 714 -28.47 26.00 -5.57
CA ALA A 714 -29.79 26.62 -5.54
C ALA A 714 -30.71 26.15 -6.69
N ALA A 715 -30.14 25.82 -7.85
CA ALA A 715 -30.84 25.21 -8.97
C ALA A 715 -30.21 23.83 -9.23
N PRO A 716 -30.80 22.72 -8.74
CA PRO A 716 -30.19 21.39 -8.80
C PRO A 716 -30.26 20.75 -10.20
N HIS A 717 -30.17 21.55 -11.25
CA HIS A 717 -30.18 21.20 -12.67
C HIS A 717 -29.48 22.30 -13.47
N PHE A 718 -29.08 21.97 -14.69
CA PHE A 718 -28.59 22.95 -15.65
C PHE A 718 -29.76 23.67 -16.32
N ASN A 719 -29.67 25.00 -16.41
CA ASN A 719 -30.71 25.84 -17.02
C ASN A 719 -30.44 26.08 -18.52
N GLU A 720 -29.22 25.80 -18.96
CA GLU A 720 -28.76 25.94 -20.32
C GLU A 720 -29.51 24.97 -21.23
N ARG A 721 -29.79 25.44 -22.46
CA ARG A 721 -30.48 24.65 -23.49
C ARG A 721 -29.62 24.35 -24.71
N ASN A 722 -28.54 25.10 -24.91
CA ASN A 722 -27.64 24.90 -26.03
C ASN A 722 -26.47 24.03 -25.59
N TRP A 723 -26.49 22.76 -25.97
CA TRP A 723 -25.47 21.77 -25.66
C TRP A 723 -24.46 21.59 -26.80
N GLY A 724 -24.74 22.17 -27.98
CA GLY A 724 -24.05 21.91 -29.24
C GLY A 724 -24.92 21.11 -30.22
N SER A 725 -24.36 20.75 -31.38
CA SER A 725 -25.08 20.03 -32.44
C SER A 725 -24.76 18.53 -32.46
N GLY A 726 -25.73 17.72 -32.89
CA GLY A 726 -25.55 16.29 -33.14
C GLY A 726 -24.94 15.51 -31.96
N GLN A 727 -24.01 14.61 -32.27
CA GLN A 727 -23.34 13.77 -31.28
C GLN A 727 -22.54 14.58 -30.25
N THR A 728 -21.95 15.71 -30.66
CA THR A 728 -21.23 16.62 -29.74
C THR A 728 -22.20 17.20 -28.71
N GLY A 729 -23.38 17.65 -29.14
CA GLY A 729 -24.44 18.12 -28.24
C GLY A 729 -24.91 17.05 -27.27
N ALA A 730 -25.09 15.82 -27.75
CA ALA A 730 -25.42 14.68 -26.90
C ALA A 730 -24.32 14.35 -25.88
N ASN A 731 -23.06 14.40 -26.28
CA ASN A 731 -21.92 14.16 -25.38
C ASN A 731 -21.80 15.22 -24.29
N THR A 732 -22.00 16.51 -24.61
CA THR A 732 -22.00 17.59 -23.62
C THR A 732 -23.12 17.42 -22.60
N GLN A 733 -24.35 17.17 -23.05
CA GLN A 733 -25.48 16.92 -22.14
C GLN A 733 -25.28 15.62 -21.34
N GLY A 734 -24.65 14.61 -21.95
CA GLY A 734 -24.26 13.35 -21.31
C GLY A 734 -23.23 13.52 -20.19
N ALA A 735 -22.23 14.38 -20.39
CA ALA A 735 -21.26 14.73 -19.34
C ALA A 735 -21.94 15.45 -18.17
N ALA A 736 -22.85 16.39 -18.45
CA ALA A 736 -23.68 17.06 -17.44
C ALA A 736 -24.62 16.07 -16.70
N PHE A 737 -25.20 15.11 -17.42
CA PHE A 737 -25.99 14.02 -16.85
C PHE A 737 -25.15 13.18 -15.88
N ASN A 738 -23.95 12.77 -16.30
CA ASN A 738 -23.03 11.99 -15.47
C ASN A 738 -22.62 12.73 -14.21
N TYR A 739 -22.33 14.04 -14.31
CA TYR A 739 -22.04 14.88 -13.15
C TYR A 739 -23.19 14.87 -12.12
N VAL A 740 -24.43 15.14 -12.55
CA VAL A 740 -25.59 15.15 -11.65
C VAL A 740 -25.85 13.77 -11.07
N LEU A 741 -25.71 12.71 -11.86
CA LEU A 741 -25.90 11.33 -11.40
C LEU A 741 -24.94 11.02 -10.25
N LEU A 742 -23.64 11.24 -10.50
CA LEU A 742 -22.57 10.92 -9.55
C LEU A 742 -22.59 11.81 -8.30
N LEU A 743 -23.04 13.06 -8.44
CA LEU A 743 -23.27 13.98 -7.31
C LEU A 743 -24.47 13.55 -6.45
N ARG A 744 -25.53 13.03 -7.08
CA ARG A 744 -26.78 12.59 -6.43
C ARG A 744 -26.78 11.11 -6.04
N GLU A 745 -25.61 10.48 -6.14
CA GLU A 745 -25.34 9.11 -5.75
C GLU A 745 -24.00 9.09 -4.98
N PRO A 746 -23.94 9.69 -3.78
CA PRO A 746 -22.69 9.89 -3.05
C PRO A 746 -22.02 8.56 -2.62
N GLY A 747 -22.74 7.45 -2.70
CA GLY A 747 -22.21 6.10 -2.49
C GLY A 747 -21.54 5.50 -3.73
N ALA A 748 -21.54 6.17 -4.89
CA ALA A 748 -20.99 5.66 -6.15
C ALA A 748 -19.53 5.17 -6.02
N PHE A 749 -18.73 5.86 -5.22
CA PHE A 749 -17.34 5.48 -4.95
C PHE A 749 -17.20 4.14 -4.22
N GLY A 750 -18.23 3.70 -3.48
CA GLY A 750 -18.28 2.39 -2.81
C GLY A 750 -19.09 1.35 -3.57
N HIS A 751 -20.18 1.77 -4.21
CA HIS A 751 -21.04 0.90 -5.00
C HIS A 751 -20.34 0.39 -6.24
N ASN A 752 -19.68 1.26 -7.03
CA ASN A 752 -18.91 0.84 -8.20
C ASN A 752 -17.83 1.88 -8.55
N THR A 753 -16.73 1.85 -7.81
CA THR A 753 -15.64 2.83 -7.93
C THR A 753 -15.09 2.96 -9.34
N GLN A 754 -14.90 1.83 -10.04
CA GLN A 754 -14.33 1.82 -11.39
C GLN A 754 -15.28 2.45 -12.40
N TYR A 755 -16.55 2.06 -12.35
CA TYR A 755 -17.56 2.65 -13.23
C TYR A 755 -17.74 4.16 -12.99
N ALA A 756 -17.86 4.57 -11.72
CA ALA A 756 -18.03 5.97 -11.35
C ALA A 756 -16.82 6.83 -11.76
N LYS A 757 -15.60 6.32 -11.51
CA LYS A 757 -14.35 6.97 -11.92
C LYS A 757 -14.24 7.07 -13.44
N GLN A 758 -14.55 6.00 -14.18
CA GLN A 758 -14.50 5.97 -15.64
C GLN A 758 -15.49 6.96 -16.26
N LEU A 759 -16.73 6.99 -15.76
CA LEU A 759 -17.74 7.96 -16.21
C LEU A 759 -17.28 9.39 -16.02
N ALA A 760 -16.74 9.73 -14.85
CA ALA A 760 -16.28 11.08 -14.56
C ALA A 760 -15.05 11.47 -15.41
N LEU A 761 -14.07 10.58 -15.56
CA LEU A 761 -12.88 10.82 -16.38
C LEU A 761 -13.25 11.00 -17.86
N ASP A 762 -14.04 10.10 -18.44
CA ASP A 762 -14.46 10.22 -19.85
C ASP A 762 -15.32 11.48 -20.08
N SER A 763 -16.10 11.90 -19.07
CA SER A 763 -16.85 13.15 -19.12
C SER A 763 -15.94 14.38 -19.09
N ILE A 764 -14.82 14.34 -18.37
CA ILE A 764 -13.83 15.42 -18.37
C ILE A 764 -13.07 15.45 -19.71
N ASP A 765 -12.64 14.28 -20.18
CA ASP A 765 -11.89 14.08 -21.42
C ASP A 765 -12.67 14.62 -22.62
N ILE A 766 -13.91 14.17 -22.82
CA ILE A 766 -14.73 14.65 -23.93
C ILE A 766 -14.99 16.16 -23.86
N LEU A 767 -15.03 16.73 -22.66
CA LEU A 767 -15.28 18.14 -22.46
C LEU A 767 -14.03 18.99 -22.64
N ASP A 768 -12.81 18.46 -22.72
CA ASP A 768 -11.66 19.32 -22.99
C ASP A 768 -11.57 19.65 -24.48
N ASN A 769 -11.54 18.64 -25.34
CA ASN A 769 -11.21 18.74 -26.77
C ASN A 769 -12.26 18.08 -27.69
N GLY A 770 -13.28 17.43 -27.14
CA GLY A 770 -14.35 16.79 -27.91
C GLY A 770 -14.05 15.35 -28.37
N VAL A 771 -12.91 14.78 -27.97
CA VAL A 771 -12.53 13.38 -28.23
C VAL A 771 -12.24 12.64 -26.92
N ILE A 772 -12.28 11.30 -26.95
CA ILE A 772 -11.85 10.47 -25.82
C ILE A 772 -10.45 9.93 -26.13
N ASP A 773 -9.42 10.56 -25.58
CA ASP A 773 -8.01 10.27 -25.83
C ASP A 773 -7.16 10.16 -24.56
N ASP A 774 -7.80 10.06 -23.38
CA ASP A 774 -7.18 9.98 -22.05
C ASP A 774 -6.31 11.19 -21.70
N SER A 775 -6.65 12.36 -22.25
CA SER A 775 -5.90 13.61 -22.09
C SER A 775 -6.24 14.39 -20.81
N VAL A 776 -7.14 13.89 -19.96
CA VAL A 776 -7.51 14.51 -18.68
C VAL A 776 -6.30 14.99 -17.86
N ALA A 777 -5.24 14.20 -17.74
CA ALA A 777 -4.05 14.55 -16.95
C ALA A 777 -3.06 15.46 -17.68
N THR A 778 -3.05 15.42 -19.01
CA THR A 778 -2.08 16.14 -19.86
C THR A 778 -2.65 17.44 -20.42
N LEU A 779 -3.97 17.59 -20.45
CA LEU A 779 -4.70 18.70 -21.06
C LEU A 779 -5.73 19.32 -20.10
N ALA A 780 -6.80 18.60 -19.72
CA ALA A 780 -7.89 19.18 -18.93
C ALA A 780 -7.44 19.77 -17.59
N VAL A 781 -6.76 18.96 -16.75
CA VAL A 781 -6.33 19.38 -15.41
C VAL A 781 -5.32 20.53 -15.45
N PRO A 782 -4.25 20.48 -16.28
CA PRO A 782 -3.35 21.62 -16.45
C PRO A 782 -4.07 22.90 -16.90
N THR A 783 -4.98 22.80 -17.88
CA THR A 783 -5.72 23.95 -18.41
C THR A 783 -6.59 24.61 -17.35
N LEU A 784 -7.32 23.82 -16.56
CA LEU A 784 -8.15 24.33 -15.47
C LEU A 784 -7.32 24.96 -14.35
N ARG A 785 -6.17 24.37 -14.02
CA ARG A 785 -5.24 24.90 -13.01
C ARG A 785 -4.66 26.24 -13.46
N ASP A 786 -4.19 26.32 -14.69
CA ASP A 786 -3.55 27.53 -15.24
C ASP A 786 -4.57 28.67 -15.41
N ALA A 787 -5.84 28.34 -15.63
CA ALA A 787 -6.97 29.28 -15.61
C ALA A 787 -7.40 29.70 -14.19
N GLY A 788 -6.83 29.11 -13.13
CA GLY A 788 -7.23 29.35 -11.74
C GLY A 788 -8.60 28.78 -11.35
N ALA A 789 -9.16 27.88 -12.17
CA ALA A 789 -10.46 27.27 -11.92
C ALA A 789 -10.40 26.14 -10.87
N ILE A 790 -9.23 25.55 -10.65
CA ILE A 790 -8.95 24.55 -9.62
C ILE A 790 -7.62 24.85 -8.91
N THR A 791 -7.45 24.40 -7.67
CA THR A 791 -6.20 24.61 -6.92
C THR A 791 -5.12 23.60 -7.33
N PRO A 792 -3.83 23.90 -7.13
CA PRO A 792 -2.75 22.94 -7.36
C PRO A 792 -2.93 21.63 -6.59
N GLU A 793 -3.39 21.69 -5.34
CA GLU A 793 -3.60 20.51 -4.49
C GLU A 793 -4.70 19.61 -5.05
N LEU A 794 -5.77 20.20 -5.60
CA LEU A 794 -6.85 19.46 -6.24
C LEU A 794 -6.37 18.82 -7.55
N ALA A 795 -5.56 19.53 -8.34
CA ALA A 795 -4.96 19.02 -9.56
C ALA A 795 -4.06 17.79 -9.27
N ASP A 796 -3.18 17.90 -8.27
CA ASP A 796 -2.28 16.81 -7.87
C ASP A 796 -3.06 15.60 -7.33
N SER A 797 -4.10 15.85 -6.52
CA SER A 797 -4.98 14.82 -5.98
C SER A 797 -5.67 14.01 -7.08
N VAL A 798 -6.23 14.68 -8.09
CA VAL A 798 -6.95 14.01 -9.19
C VAL A 798 -6.00 13.26 -10.12
N ILE A 799 -4.81 13.80 -10.42
CA ILE A 799 -3.79 13.08 -11.19
C ILE A 799 -3.34 11.83 -10.44
N GLY A 800 -3.09 11.95 -9.14
CA GLY A 800 -2.75 10.82 -8.26
C GLY A 800 -3.89 9.79 -8.17
N TYR A 801 -5.14 10.23 -8.17
CA TYR A 801 -6.29 9.33 -8.18
C TYR A 801 -6.45 8.62 -9.53
N LYS A 802 -6.24 9.30 -10.67
CA LYS A 802 -6.29 8.72 -12.02
C LYS A 802 -5.32 7.55 -12.17
N SER A 803 -4.07 7.71 -11.72
CA SER A 803 -3.00 6.71 -11.86
C SER A 803 -3.20 5.44 -11.03
N ARG A 804 -4.10 5.44 -10.05
CA ARG A 804 -4.47 4.24 -9.27
C ARG A 804 -5.37 3.29 -10.10
N SER A 805 -4.88 2.08 -10.41
CA SER A 805 -5.71 0.97 -10.93
C SER A 805 -6.18 0.05 -9.80
N VAL A 806 -7.17 -0.84 -10.03
CA VAL A 806 -7.64 -1.80 -9.00
C VAL A 806 -6.52 -2.67 -8.44
N CYS A 807 -5.54 -3.05 -9.28
CA CYS A 807 -4.40 -3.86 -8.87
C CYS A 807 -3.37 -3.04 -8.07
N LEU A 808 -3.05 -1.82 -8.53
CA LEU A 808 -2.12 -0.93 -7.81
C LEU A 808 -2.71 -0.45 -6.48
N TYR A 809 -4.03 -0.29 -6.44
CA TYR A 809 -4.79 0.12 -5.27
C TYR A 809 -4.74 -0.93 -4.14
N CYS A 810 -4.88 -2.22 -4.48
CA CYS A 810 -4.80 -3.31 -3.50
C CYS A 810 -3.37 -3.78 -3.19
N HIS A 811 -2.43 -3.66 -4.13
CA HIS A 811 -1.10 -4.29 -4.02
C HIS A 811 0.09 -3.31 -3.85
N GLY A 812 -0.15 -2.00 -3.77
CA GLY A 812 0.85 -1.06 -3.23
C GLY A 812 1.97 -0.60 -4.17
N GLY A 813 1.85 -0.77 -5.50
CA GLY A 813 2.82 -0.21 -6.45
C GLY A 813 2.86 -0.88 -7.83
N SER A 814 3.60 -0.27 -8.75
CA SER A 814 3.90 -0.80 -10.09
C SER A 814 5.07 -1.80 -10.05
N ALA A 815 5.17 -2.70 -11.03
CA ALA A 815 6.19 -3.77 -11.12
C ALA A 815 7.66 -3.27 -11.10
N ASN A 816 7.87 -1.97 -11.26
CA ASN A 816 9.16 -1.29 -11.36
C ASN A 816 9.48 -0.40 -10.13
N THR A 817 8.66 -0.40 -9.07
CA THR A 817 8.96 0.32 -7.82
C THR A 817 9.59 -0.57 -6.75
N THR A 818 10.34 0.02 -5.81
CA THR A 818 11.01 -0.65 -4.67
C THR A 818 10.05 -1.32 -3.67
N THR A 819 8.75 -1.08 -3.79
CA THR A 819 7.65 -1.77 -3.08
C THR A 819 6.88 -2.66 -4.05
N PRO A 820 7.31 -3.92 -4.26
CA PRO A 820 6.63 -4.81 -5.20
C PRO A 820 5.26 -5.24 -4.66
N LEU A 821 4.35 -5.52 -5.60
CA LEU A 821 3.05 -6.18 -5.39
C LEU A 821 3.18 -7.25 -4.29
N ALA A 822 2.31 -7.21 -3.27
CA ALA A 822 2.40 -7.91 -1.98
C ALA A 822 2.44 -9.46 -2.00
N THR A 823 3.28 -10.06 -2.82
CA THR A 823 3.61 -11.49 -2.88
C THR A 823 5.12 -11.62 -3.04
N LYS A 824 5.72 -12.67 -2.48
CA LYS A 824 7.17 -12.85 -2.52
C LYS A 824 7.69 -13.38 -3.87
N GLY A 825 6.82 -13.88 -4.75
CA GLY A 825 7.17 -14.47 -6.05
C GLY A 825 7.36 -13.47 -7.21
N HIS A 826 6.69 -12.31 -7.21
CA HIS A 826 6.74 -11.35 -8.34
C HIS A 826 8.15 -10.81 -8.66
N PRO A 827 8.99 -10.41 -7.67
CA PRO A 827 10.34 -9.94 -7.96
C PRO A 827 11.18 -10.98 -8.71
N THR A 828 11.06 -12.26 -8.35
CA THR A 828 11.75 -13.35 -9.05
C THR A 828 11.35 -13.45 -10.51
N HIS A 829 10.05 -13.32 -10.83
CA HIS A 829 9.54 -13.57 -12.18
C HIS A 829 9.59 -12.35 -13.10
N LEU A 830 9.44 -11.14 -12.58
CA LEU A 830 9.35 -9.92 -13.38
C LEU A 830 10.67 -9.13 -13.43
N THR A 831 11.45 -9.13 -12.34
CA THR A 831 12.64 -8.27 -12.23
C THR A 831 13.93 -9.04 -11.92
N GLY A 832 13.85 -10.32 -11.56
CA GLY A 832 15.00 -11.14 -11.19
C GLY A 832 15.83 -11.58 -12.40
N LEU A 833 17.15 -11.40 -12.32
CA LEU A 833 18.11 -11.81 -13.37
C LEU A 833 18.06 -13.31 -13.70
N TYR A 834 17.67 -14.13 -12.73
CA TYR A 834 17.59 -15.59 -12.82
C TYR A 834 16.18 -16.10 -13.17
N GLY A 835 15.19 -15.22 -13.21
CA GLY A 835 13.82 -15.56 -13.58
C GLY A 835 13.51 -15.26 -15.04
N PRO A 836 12.29 -15.61 -15.51
CA PRO A 836 11.90 -15.45 -16.91
C PRO A 836 11.51 -14.01 -17.28
N GLY A 837 11.91 -12.98 -16.51
CA GLY A 837 11.44 -11.59 -16.68
C GLY A 837 11.67 -11.01 -18.08
N ALA A 838 12.77 -11.41 -18.74
CA ALA A 838 13.05 -11.04 -20.13
C ALA A 838 12.01 -11.58 -21.15
N TYR A 839 11.26 -12.63 -20.78
CA TYR A 839 10.22 -13.25 -21.61
C TYR A 839 8.81 -12.80 -21.25
N LEU A 840 8.56 -12.38 -20.01
CA LEU A 840 7.23 -11.97 -19.54
C LEU A 840 6.91 -10.49 -19.82
N GLY A 841 7.94 -9.63 -19.93
CA GLY A 841 7.78 -8.20 -20.19
C GLY A 841 7.28 -7.38 -18.99
N PRO A 842 7.35 -6.03 -19.05
CA PRO A 842 7.03 -5.16 -17.91
C PRO A 842 5.57 -4.66 -17.83
N ASP A 843 4.75 -4.90 -18.85
CA ASP A 843 3.46 -4.21 -19.02
C ASP A 843 2.25 -4.96 -18.46
N TYR A 844 1.12 -4.24 -18.33
CA TYR A 844 -0.19 -4.69 -17.86
C TYR A 844 -0.59 -6.08 -18.37
N GLY A 845 -0.29 -6.41 -19.65
CA GLY A 845 -0.57 -7.69 -20.30
C GLY A 845 0.13 -8.92 -19.68
N SER A 846 1.24 -8.72 -18.98
CA SER A 846 2.00 -9.78 -18.30
C SER A 846 1.21 -10.40 -17.14
N CYS A 847 0.35 -9.61 -16.48
CA CYS A 847 -0.45 -10.06 -15.34
C CYS A 847 -1.55 -11.04 -15.76
N GLN A 848 -2.28 -10.78 -16.85
CA GLN A 848 -3.37 -11.66 -17.34
C GLN A 848 -2.84 -12.96 -17.94
N ALA A 849 -1.55 -13.03 -18.23
CA ALA A 849 -0.91 -14.24 -18.72
C ALA A 849 -0.74 -15.28 -17.59
N CYS A 850 -0.62 -14.82 -16.35
CA CYS A 850 -0.48 -15.63 -15.14
C CYS A 850 -1.76 -15.70 -14.29
N HIS A 851 -2.62 -14.69 -14.36
CA HIS A 851 -3.85 -14.58 -13.56
C HIS A 851 -5.13 -14.69 -14.39
N VAL A 852 -6.15 -15.33 -13.82
CA VAL A 852 -7.49 -15.38 -14.41
C VAL A 852 -8.16 -14.01 -14.20
N ALA A 853 -8.30 -13.21 -15.25
CA ALA A 853 -9.01 -11.94 -15.21
C ALA A 853 -10.53 -12.19 -15.26
N SER A 854 -11.11 -12.72 -14.19
CA SER A 854 -12.56 -12.65 -13.99
C SER A 854 -12.85 -11.71 -12.82
N THR A 855 -13.93 -10.93 -12.96
CA THR A 855 -14.40 -9.83 -12.10
C THR A 855 -14.83 -10.22 -10.68
N ALA A 856 -14.19 -11.22 -10.09
CA ALA A 856 -14.20 -11.51 -8.66
C ALA A 856 -13.03 -12.45 -8.37
N LEU A 857 -12.48 -12.32 -7.16
CA LEU A 857 -11.35 -13.04 -6.53
C LEU A 857 -10.02 -12.24 -6.61
N HIS A 858 -9.42 -11.81 -5.49
CA HIS A 858 -9.19 -12.57 -4.25
C HIS A 858 -9.97 -12.11 -3.01
N ASN A 859 -10.92 -12.93 -2.57
CA ASN A 859 -11.61 -12.82 -1.27
C ASN A 859 -11.21 -13.97 -0.31
N ASN A 860 -10.35 -14.89 -0.76
CA ASN A 860 -9.85 -16.06 -0.03
C ASN A 860 -8.44 -15.84 0.56
N GLY A 861 -7.84 -14.66 0.35
CA GLY A 861 -6.48 -14.35 0.77
C GLY A 861 -5.37 -15.00 -0.07
N SER A 862 -5.67 -15.59 -1.25
CA SER A 862 -4.69 -16.28 -2.09
C SER A 862 -4.78 -15.85 -3.56
N PRO A 863 -3.64 -15.65 -4.27
CA PRO A 863 -3.65 -15.32 -5.69
C PRO A 863 -4.12 -16.49 -6.57
N ASP A 864 -5.25 -16.32 -7.26
CA ASP A 864 -5.72 -17.26 -8.27
C ASP A 864 -4.85 -17.20 -9.54
N LEU A 865 -4.13 -18.28 -9.77
CA LEU A 865 -3.26 -18.49 -10.92
C LEU A 865 -3.99 -19.31 -11.97
N LYS A 866 -3.71 -19.04 -13.24
CA LYS A 866 -4.07 -19.97 -14.33
C LYS A 866 -3.22 -21.23 -14.17
N ASN A 867 -3.72 -22.26 -13.51
CA ASN A 867 -3.05 -23.57 -13.39
C ASN A 867 -3.85 -24.61 -14.19
N GLY A 868 -3.61 -24.69 -15.50
CA GLY A 868 -4.33 -25.59 -16.41
C GLY A 868 -3.86 -25.47 -17.86
N GLU A 869 -4.46 -26.26 -18.74
CA GLU A 869 -4.17 -26.29 -20.19
C GLU A 869 -4.32 -24.89 -20.80
N GLY A 870 -3.26 -24.39 -21.43
CA GLY A 870 -3.20 -23.03 -21.99
C GLY A 870 -2.63 -21.95 -21.05
N SER A 871 -2.14 -22.31 -19.86
CA SER A 871 -1.37 -21.42 -18.98
C SER A 871 0.10 -21.33 -19.37
N LEU A 872 0.70 -20.14 -19.22
CA LEU A 872 2.17 -19.96 -19.30
C LEU A 872 2.94 -20.75 -18.23
N CYS A 873 2.30 -21.09 -17.10
CA CYS A 873 2.94 -21.81 -16.00
C CYS A 873 3.22 -23.29 -16.34
N GLN A 874 2.43 -23.89 -17.24
CA GLN A 874 2.47 -25.33 -17.54
C GLN A 874 3.79 -25.75 -18.22
N GLY A 875 4.37 -24.89 -19.06
CA GLY A 875 5.67 -25.16 -19.67
C GLY A 875 6.83 -24.95 -18.71
N CYS A 876 6.75 -23.90 -17.88
CA CYS A 876 7.87 -23.46 -17.04
C CYS A 876 8.05 -24.28 -15.75
N HIS A 877 7.00 -24.94 -15.24
CA HIS A 877 7.06 -25.75 -14.02
C HIS A 877 6.75 -27.21 -14.31
N ALA A 878 7.79 -28.05 -14.38
CA ALA A 878 7.63 -29.50 -14.48
C ALA A 878 7.20 -30.10 -13.13
N GLY A 879 5.92 -29.96 -12.80
CA GLY A 879 5.31 -30.39 -11.54
C GLY A 879 4.37 -29.32 -10.95
N PRO A 880 3.77 -29.56 -9.77
CA PRO A 880 2.95 -28.57 -9.10
C PRO A 880 3.77 -27.30 -8.81
N PRO A 881 3.30 -26.10 -9.18
CA PRO A 881 4.02 -24.87 -8.87
C PRO A 881 4.11 -24.67 -7.35
N PRO A 882 5.24 -24.19 -6.82
CA PRO A 882 5.38 -23.88 -5.40
C PRO A 882 4.47 -22.70 -5.00
N ALA A 883 4.24 -22.56 -3.69
CA ALA A 883 3.45 -21.45 -3.15
C ALA A 883 4.11 -20.09 -3.48
N TRP A 884 3.31 -19.09 -3.87
CA TRP A 884 3.77 -17.76 -4.31
C TRP A 884 4.16 -16.81 -3.16
N ASP A 885 4.18 -17.33 -1.93
CA ASP A 885 4.46 -16.63 -0.68
C ASP A 885 5.92 -16.76 -0.20
N THR A 886 6.77 -17.45 -0.98
CA THR A 886 8.19 -17.63 -0.70
C THR A 886 9.09 -16.86 -1.66
N THR A 887 10.18 -16.31 -1.15
CA THR A 887 11.30 -15.78 -1.97
C THR A 887 12.35 -16.88 -2.24
N ALA A 888 12.15 -18.09 -1.71
CA ALA A 888 13.10 -19.19 -1.85
C ALA A 888 13.28 -19.56 -3.33
N ARG A 889 14.53 -19.88 -3.68
CA ARG A 889 14.82 -20.44 -5.01
C ARG A 889 14.22 -21.83 -5.10
N ILE A 890 13.64 -22.12 -6.25
CA ILE A 890 13.26 -23.48 -6.61
C ILE A 890 14.55 -24.27 -6.85
N ASP A 891 14.59 -25.51 -6.38
CA ASP A 891 15.71 -26.40 -6.67
C ASP A 891 15.87 -26.58 -8.18
N CYS A 892 17.11 -26.55 -8.65
CA CYS A 892 17.40 -26.67 -10.09
C CYS A 892 16.81 -27.97 -10.67
N THR A 893 16.77 -29.04 -9.88
CA THR A 893 16.22 -30.35 -10.25
C THR A 893 14.74 -30.33 -10.62
N VAL A 894 13.97 -29.34 -10.19
CA VAL A 894 12.56 -29.19 -10.57
C VAL A 894 12.43 -28.84 -12.05
N CYS A 895 13.29 -27.95 -12.56
CA CYS A 895 13.28 -27.59 -13.98
C CYS A 895 14.06 -28.59 -14.84
N HIS A 896 15.09 -29.21 -14.26
CA HIS A 896 15.98 -30.18 -14.93
C HIS A 896 15.63 -31.65 -14.64
N ALA A 897 14.33 -31.94 -14.52
CA ALA A 897 13.81 -33.27 -14.19
C ALA A 897 13.79 -34.23 -15.39
N ALA A 898 13.23 -35.42 -15.21
CA ALA A 898 13.03 -36.39 -16.31
C ALA A 898 12.06 -35.86 -17.36
N THR A 899 11.01 -35.16 -16.91
CA THR A 899 10.19 -34.29 -17.74
C THR A 899 10.70 -32.87 -17.56
N ALA A 900 11.47 -32.35 -18.51
CA ALA A 900 12.10 -31.04 -18.37
C ALA A 900 11.09 -29.90 -18.53
N ALA A 901 11.33 -28.78 -17.83
CA ALA A 901 10.61 -27.53 -18.09
C ALA A 901 10.93 -27.00 -19.49
N VAL A 902 9.93 -26.45 -20.17
CA VAL A 902 10.02 -25.92 -21.55
C VAL A 902 9.61 -24.45 -21.55
N LEU A 903 10.49 -23.61 -22.08
CA LEU A 903 10.21 -22.18 -22.24
C LEU A 903 9.15 -21.94 -23.33
N PRO A 904 8.46 -20.78 -23.31
CA PRO A 904 7.44 -20.45 -24.32
C PRO A 904 7.96 -20.47 -25.77
N ASN A 905 9.27 -20.34 -25.98
CA ASN A 905 9.92 -20.44 -27.29
C ASN A 905 10.28 -21.88 -27.71
N GLY A 906 9.85 -22.90 -26.95
CA GLY A 906 10.04 -24.33 -27.25
C GLY A 906 11.36 -24.92 -26.75
N VAL A 907 12.20 -24.15 -26.06
CA VAL A 907 13.50 -24.62 -25.57
C VAL A 907 13.32 -25.34 -24.23
N ALA A 908 13.62 -26.65 -24.23
CA ALA A 908 13.55 -27.49 -23.03
C ALA A 908 14.83 -27.35 -22.17
N ALA A 909 14.68 -27.53 -20.86
CA ALA A 909 15.80 -27.60 -19.93
C ALA A 909 16.61 -28.92 -20.13
N PRO A 910 17.94 -28.92 -19.89
CA PRO A 910 18.74 -30.14 -19.90
C PRO A 910 18.25 -31.20 -18.90
N TYR A 911 18.31 -32.47 -19.27
CA TYR A 911 18.03 -33.62 -18.39
C TYR A 911 19.11 -33.77 -17.30
N LYS A 912 18.70 -33.76 -16.02
CA LYS A 912 19.58 -33.88 -14.84
C LYS A 912 19.03 -34.75 -13.71
N ALA A 913 18.03 -35.58 -13.98
CA ALA A 913 17.33 -36.37 -12.97
C ALA A 913 18.24 -37.30 -12.14
N ASN A 914 19.37 -37.76 -12.72
CA ASN A 914 20.27 -38.72 -12.09
C ASN A 914 21.44 -38.10 -11.30
N PHE A 915 21.47 -36.77 -11.15
CA PHE A 915 22.57 -36.06 -10.48
C PHE A 915 22.87 -36.59 -9.07
N GLY A 916 21.83 -36.82 -8.26
CA GLY A 916 21.99 -37.31 -6.89
C GLY A 916 22.27 -38.82 -6.77
N ALA A 917 21.99 -39.61 -7.81
CA ALA A 917 22.15 -41.07 -7.76
C ALA A 917 23.51 -41.52 -8.34
N THR A 918 23.81 -41.06 -9.55
CA THR A 918 24.95 -41.50 -10.34
C THR A 918 25.90 -40.37 -10.70
N GLY A 919 25.45 -39.11 -10.62
CA GLY A 919 26.26 -37.91 -10.83
C GLY A 919 27.11 -37.49 -9.64
N HIS A 920 27.77 -36.33 -9.77
CA HIS A 920 28.57 -35.74 -8.69
C HIS A 920 27.74 -35.31 -7.48
N GLY A 921 26.43 -35.14 -7.64
CA GLY A 921 25.50 -34.76 -6.57
C GLY A 921 25.41 -35.75 -5.42
N ARG A 922 25.83 -37.01 -5.64
CA ARG A 922 25.81 -38.05 -4.61
C ARG A 922 26.92 -37.90 -3.56
N TYR A 923 27.95 -37.10 -3.82
CA TYR A 923 29.12 -36.97 -2.94
C TYR A 923 29.11 -35.65 -2.19
N PRO A 924 29.34 -35.62 -0.86
CA PRO A 924 29.30 -34.39 -0.06
C PRO A 924 30.13 -33.22 -0.59
N ALA A 925 31.30 -33.51 -1.16
CA ALA A 925 32.20 -32.52 -1.76
C ALA A 925 31.63 -31.78 -2.99
N SER A 926 30.62 -32.36 -3.64
CA SER A 926 30.00 -31.86 -4.87
C SER A 926 28.47 -31.98 -4.84
N ASN A 927 27.87 -32.09 -3.65
CA ASN A 927 26.48 -32.50 -3.48
C ASN A 927 25.43 -31.42 -3.81
N GLN A 928 25.84 -30.27 -4.35
CA GLN A 928 24.92 -29.20 -4.75
C GLN A 928 25.29 -28.61 -6.10
N CYS A 929 24.27 -28.26 -6.88
CA CYS A 929 24.41 -27.57 -8.15
C CYS A 929 25.18 -26.24 -7.99
N THR A 930 25.04 -25.60 -6.83
CA THR A 930 25.64 -24.29 -6.49
C THR A 930 27.16 -24.30 -6.36
N VAL A 931 27.80 -25.47 -6.28
CA VAL A 931 29.26 -25.60 -6.26
C VAL A 931 29.86 -25.27 -7.62
N CYS A 932 29.20 -25.73 -8.70
CA CYS A 932 29.66 -25.49 -10.07
C CYS A 932 28.93 -24.31 -10.72
N HIS A 933 27.69 -24.04 -10.28
CA HIS A 933 26.83 -23.01 -10.86
C HIS A 933 26.56 -21.84 -9.90
N ASP A 934 26.52 -20.62 -10.43
CA ASP A 934 26.02 -19.44 -9.72
C ASP A 934 24.49 -19.37 -9.85
N ALA A 935 23.81 -19.56 -8.72
CA ALA A 935 22.35 -19.53 -8.64
C ALA A 935 21.74 -18.13 -8.86
N ASN A 936 22.55 -17.06 -8.87
CA ASN A 936 22.11 -15.69 -9.08
C ASN A 936 22.46 -15.14 -10.47
N ALA A 937 23.33 -15.82 -11.22
CA ALA A 937 23.64 -15.47 -12.60
C ALA A 937 22.43 -15.72 -13.53
N THR A 938 22.41 -15.01 -14.66
CA THR A 938 21.39 -15.18 -15.70
C THR A 938 21.34 -16.63 -16.16
N HIS A 939 20.15 -17.22 -16.12
CA HIS A 939 19.95 -18.66 -16.34
C HIS A 939 19.08 -18.95 -17.56
N ILE A 940 18.01 -18.20 -17.70
CA ILE A 940 16.96 -18.46 -18.66
C ILE A 940 17.30 -17.63 -19.90
N SER A 941 18.21 -18.17 -20.73
CA SER A 941 18.70 -17.50 -21.94
C SER A 941 17.92 -17.85 -23.19
N GLY A 942 17.13 -18.92 -23.16
CA GLY A 942 16.45 -19.45 -24.34
C GLY A 942 17.38 -20.24 -25.28
N SER A 943 18.58 -20.63 -24.84
CA SER A 943 19.48 -21.52 -25.57
C SER A 943 19.82 -22.76 -24.74
N LEU A 944 19.64 -23.95 -25.31
CA LEU A 944 19.97 -25.20 -24.62
C LEU A 944 21.48 -25.30 -24.40
N GLY A 945 21.90 -25.51 -23.15
CA GLY A 945 23.30 -25.79 -22.79
C GLY A 945 24.22 -24.56 -22.75
N ASP A 946 23.68 -23.37 -22.45
CA ASP A 946 24.51 -22.20 -22.21
C ASP A 946 25.42 -22.34 -20.98
N ASN A 947 26.50 -21.54 -20.96
CA ASN A 947 27.49 -21.53 -19.89
C ASN A 947 27.32 -20.35 -18.92
N ALA A 948 26.19 -19.61 -18.99
CA ALA A 948 26.02 -18.33 -18.29
C ALA A 948 26.06 -18.46 -16.76
N ARG A 949 25.82 -19.68 -16.26
CA ARG A 949 25.85 -19.99 -14.83
C ARG A 949 27.14 -20.59 -14.31
N LEU A 950 28.13 -20.92 -15.13
CA LEU A 950 29.34 -21.58 -14.62
C LEU A 950 30.18 -20.61 -13.78
N ARG A 951 30.55 -21.02 -12.56
CA ARG A 951 31.39 -20.21 -11.66
C ARG A 951 32.85 -20.11 -12.12
N MET A 952 33.30 -21.07 -12.94
CA MET A 952 34.65 -21.15 -13.49
C MET A 952 34.55 -21.45 -14.99
N ALA A 953 35.67 -21.27 -15.71
CA ALA A 953 35.75 -21.69 -17.11
C ALA A 953 35.45 -23.20 -17.25
N ASN A 954 34.66 -23.53 -18.28
CA ASN A 954 34.25 -24.89 -18.62
C ASN A 954 35.47 -25.81 -18.91
N ASP A 955 35.25 -27.12 -19.04
CA ASP A 955 36.27 -28.16 -19.31
C ASP A 955 37.12 -28.58 -18.10
N ASN A 956 38.36 -29.02 -18.35
CA ASN A 956 39.23 -29.63 -17.34
C ASN A 956 39.53 -28.72 -16.14
N THR A 957 39.44 -27.40 -16.34
CA THR A 957 39.67 -26.40 -15.28
C THR A 957 38.60 -26.48 -14.19
N LEU A 958 37.34 -26.73 -14.55
CA LEU A 958 36.25 -26.91 -13.59
C LEU A 958 36.47 -28.18 -12.76
N CYS A 959 36.89 -29.27 -13.41
CA CYS A 959 37.15 -30.53 -12.72
C CYS A 959 38.37 -30.45 -11.78
N SER A 960 39.43 -29.77 -12.22
CA SER A 960 40.69 -29.63 -11.47
C SER A 960 40.52 -28.91 -10.14
N TYR A 961 39.55 -27.99 -10.04
CA TYR A 961 39.24 -27.26 -8.81
C TYR A 961 38.99 -28.19 -7.62
N CYS A 962 38.26 -29.29 -7.84
CA CYS A 962 37.99 -30.28 -6.79
C CYS A 962 39.00 -31.43 -6.82
N HIS A 963 39.40 -31.89 -8.00
CA HIS A 963 40.19 -33.12 -8.14
C HIS A 963 41.69 -32.96 -7.86
N ASN A 964 42.19 -31.73 -7.69
CA ASN A 964 43.57 -31.47 -7.25
C ASN A 964 43.65 -31.06 -5.77
N ASP A 965 42.54 -31.13 -5.03
CA ASP A 965 42.50 -30.81 -3.61
C ASP A 965 42.28 -32.08 -2.77
N SER A 966 43.30 -32.45 -1.99
CA SER A 966 43.27 -33.63 -1.11
C SER A 966 42.25 -33.52 0.03
N ALA A 967 41.76 -32.31 0.34
CA ALA A 967 40.70 -32.10 1.30
C ALA A 967 39.30 -32.39 0.72
N VAL A 968 39.17 -32.34 -0.62
CA VAL A 968 37.89 -32.47 -1.33
C VAL A 968 37.68 -33.88 -1.86
N VAL A 969 38.75 -34.53 -2.34
CA VAL A 969 38.69 -35.88 -2.91
C VAL A 969 39.65 -36.85 -2.22
N SER A 970 39.23 -38.11 -2.09
CA SER A 970 40.08 -39.19 -1.55
C SER A 970 41.34 -39.40 -2.40
N ALA A 971 42.43 -39.88 -1.80
CA ALA A 971 43.73 -40.08 -2.46
C ALA A 971 43.68 -40.78 -3.84
N ARG A 972 42.74 -41.73 -4.04
CA ARG A 972 42.54 -42.43 -5.32
C ARG A 972 42.01 -41.57 -6.47
N PHE A 973 41.45 -40.40 -6.16
CA PHE A 973 40.85 -39.45 -7.12
C PHE A 973 41.52 -38.08 -7.08
N LEU A 974 42.65 -38.00 -6.38
CA LEU A 974 43.48 -36.82 -6.27
C LEU A 974 44.47 -36.77 -7.43
N ASN A 975 44.69 -35.58 -7.98
CA ASN A 975 45.60 -35.32 -9.09
C ASN A 975 45.27 -36.19 -10.32
N MET A 976 43.99 -36.26 -10.64
CA MET A 976 43.53 -37.00 -11.81
C MET A 976 44.16 -36.40 -13.07
N SER A 977 44.88 -37.24 -13.80
CA SER A 977 45.48 -36.84 -15.05
C SER A 977 44.43 -36.86 -16.16
N THR A 978 44.51 -35.92 -17.08
CA THR A 978 43.70 -35.99 -18.29
C THR A 978 44.27 -37.05 -19.23
N HIS A 979 43.41 -37.65 -20.05
CA HIS A 979 43.88 -38.49 -21.13
C HIS A 979 44.35 -37.60 -22.30
N VAL A 980 45.25 -38.12 -23.13
CA VAL A 980 45.86 -37.36 -24.24
C VAL A 980 45.60 -38.04 -25.57
N THR A 981 45.48 -37.26 -26.63
CA THR A 981 45.45 -37.78 -28.01
C THR A 981 46.82 -38.28 -28.43
N LYS A 982 46.90 -38.92 -29.61
CA LYS A 982 48.16 -39.35 -30.22
C LYS A 982 49.14 -38.18 -30.43
N GLU A 983 48.64 -36.98 -30.72
CA GLU A 983 49.45 -35.76 -30.87
C GLU A 983 49.82 -35.12 -29.52
N GLY A 984 49.40 -35.70 -28.39
CA GLY A 984 49.72 -35.20 -27.05
C GLY A 984 48.77 -34.11 -26.52
N ALA A 985 47.67 -33.82 -27.21
CA ALA A 985 46.70 -32.82 -26.76
C ALA A 985 45.81 -33.38 -25.63
N PRO A 986 45.54 -32.62 -24.55
CA PRO A 986 44.70 -33.07 -23.45
C PRO A 986 43.23 -33.13 -23.88
N ILE A 987 42.56 -34.23 -23.54
CA ILE A 987 41.13 -34.44 -23.78
C ILE A 987 40.33 -33.86 -22.60
N SER A 988 39.16 -33.30 -22.87
CA SER A 988 38.27 -32.80 -21.81
C SER A 988 37.67 -33.98 -21.04
N CYS A 989 37.64 -33.93 -19.70
CA CYS A 989 37.07 -34.97 -18.84
C CYS A 989 35.61 -35.26 -19.22
N ARG A 990 34.90 -34.24 -19.73
CA ARG A 990 33.49 -34.33 -20.17
C ARG A 990 33.28 -35.19 -21.42
N GLU A 991 34.33 -35.54 -22.15
CA GLU A 991 34.23 -36.45 -23.29
C GLU A 991 33.84 -37.86 -22.84
N CYS A 992 34.33 -38.28 -21.66
CA CYS A 992 34.04 -39.59 -21.08
C CYS A 992 33.03 -39.51 -19.94
N HIS A 993 33.00 -38.42 -19.18
CA HIS A 993 32.14 -38.28 -18.00
C HIS A 993 31.02 -37.27 -18.25
N ASP A 994 29.78 -37.60 -17.86
CA ASP A 994 28.76 -36.57 -17.64
C ASP A 994 28.72 -36.23 -16.15
N PRO A 995 29.19 -35.04 -15.73
CA PRO A 995 29.23 -34.70 -14.30
C PRO A 995 27.85 -34.72 -13.63
N HIS A 996 26.78 -34.72 -14.42
CA HIS A 996 25.41 -34.77 -13.95
C HIS A 996 24.84 -36.19 -13.83
N GLY A 997 25.64 -37.22 -14.11
CA GLY A 997 25.25 -38.61 -13.96
C GLY A 997 24.66 -39.22 -15.22
N THR A 998 24.75 -40.54 -15.28
CA THR A 998 24.31 -41.39 -16.40
C THR A 998 23.80 -42.72 -15.82
N ALA A 999 23.35 -43.64 -16.67
CA ALA A 999 23.05 -45.00 -16.22
C ALA A 999 24.31 -45.84 -15.92
N ASN A 1000 25.49 -45.42 -16.38
CA ASN A 1000 26.73 -46.16 -16.16
C ASN A 1000 27.39 -45.78 -14.83
N ALA A 1001 28.22 -46.69 -14.33
CA ALA A 1001 29.09 -46.46 -13.19
C ALA A 1001 30.08 -45.32 -13.48
N SER A 1002 30.48 -44.62 -12.41
CA SER A 1002 31.48 -43.54 -12.47
C SER A 1002 31.15 -42.43 -13.47
N MET A 1003 29.86 -42.16 -13.69
CA MET A 1003 29.38 -41.07 -14.57
C MET A 1003 29.80 -41.21 -16.04
N ILE A 1004 30.19 -42.41 -16.47
CA ILE A 1004 30.61 -42.62 -17.85
C ILE A 1004 29.43 -42.36 -18.77
N ARG A 1005 29.63 -41.57 -19.84
CA ARG A 1005 28.56 -41.27 -20.80
C ARG A 1005 27.97 -42.57 -21.35
N SER A 1006 26.65 -42.60 -21.48
CA SER A 1006 25.95 -43.72 -22.12
C SER A 1006 26.28 -43.83 -23.60
N THR A 1007 26.75 -42.75 -24.22
CA THR A 1007 27.17 -42.72 -25.61
C THR A 1007 28.45 -41.90 -25.74
N ILE A 1008 29.49 -42.47 -26.35
CA ILE A 1008 30.78 -41.81 -26.62
C ILE A 1008 31.08 -41.98 -28.11
N ARG A 1009 31.33 -40.86 -28.81
CA ARG A 1009 31.54 -40.80 -30.28
C ARG A 1009 30.45 -41.50 -31.10
N GLY A 1010 29.21 -41.51 -30.60
CA GLY A 1010 28.07 -42.14 -31.26
C GLY A 1010 27.91 -43.64 -31.02
N PHE A 1011 28.75 -44.23 -30.16
CA PHE A 1011 28.63 -45.63 -29.74
C PHE A 1011 28.11 -45.72 -28.31
N ASP A 1012 27.17 -46.63 -28.09
CA ASP A 1012 26.63 -46.88 -26.76
C ASP A 1012 27.65 -47.61 -25.89
N ILE A 1013 27.82 -47.11 -24.67
CA ILE A 1013 28.75 -47.62 -23.68
C ILE A 1013 27.94 -48.22 -22.54
N ALA A 1014 28.21 -49.48 -22.23
CA ALA A 1014 27.73 -50.14 -21.03
C ALA A 1014 28.91 -50.35 -20.08
N TYR A 1015 28.88 -49.66 -18.94
CA TYR A 1015 29.94 -49.77 -17.92
C TYR A 1015 29.31 -49.83 -16.54
N SER A 1016 29.21 -51.03 -15.98
CA SER A 1016 28.52 -51.30 -14.71
C SER A 1016 29.46 -51.45 -13.51
N ASP A 1017 30.69 -51.92 -13.73
CA ASP A 1017 31.67 -52.17 -12.66
C ASP A 1017 33.13 -52.06 -13.19
N ARG A 1018 34.12 -52.23 -12.31
CA ARG A 1018 35.55 -52.08 -12.66
C ARG A 1018 36.17 -53.28 -13.40
N VAL A 1019 35.41 -54.36 -13.52
CA VAL A 1019 35.84 -55.63 -14.12
C VAL A 1019 35.30 -55.76 -15.54
N ASN A 1020 34.08 -55.26 -15.77
CA ASN A 1020 33.32 -55.42 -17.01
C ASN A 1020 33.05 -54.06 -17.68
N GLY A 1021 33.29 -53.96 -18.99
CA GLY A 1021 32.92 -52.80 -19.82
C GLY A 1021 34.05 -51.81 -20.16
N LEU A 1022 35.26 -51.99 -19.60
CA LEU A 1022 36.47 -51.28 -20.10
C LEU A 1022 36.78 -51.68 -21.55
N ILE A 1023 36.62 -52.96 -21.83
CA ILE A 1023 36.68 -53.57 -23.15
C ILE A 1023 35.43 -54.41 -23.36
N ASP A 1024 35.08 -54.66 -24.61
CA ASP A 1024 34.08 -55.62 -25.03
C ASP A 1024 34.75 -56.60 -26.00
N THR A 1025 34.87 -57.87 -25.58
CA THR A 1025 35.54 -58.92 -26.38
C THR A 1025 34.65 -59.48 -27.49
N VAL A 1026 33.36 -59.13 -27.51
CA VAL A 1026 32.40 -59.55 -28.53
C VAL A 1026 32.30 -58.49 -29.63
N THR A 1027 32.03 -57.24 -29.24
CA THR A 1027 31.83 -56.15 -30.21
C THR A 1027 33.11 -55.39 -30.54
N ASN A 1028 34.16 -55.54 -29.74
CA ASN A 1028 35.40 -54.76 -29.81
C ASN A 1028 35.16 -53.25 -29.73
N ARG A 1029 34.11 -52.82 -29.02
CA ARG A 1029 33.67 -51.43 -28.86
C ARG A 1029 33.34 -51.08 -27.40
N GLY A 1030 34.10 -51.63 -26.44
CA GLY A 1030 34.06 -51.19 -25.05
C GLY A 1030 34.61 -49.77 -24.84
N LEU A 1031 34.55 -49.27 -23.60
CA LEU A 1031 34.91 -47.88 -23.23
C LEU A 1031 36.27 -47.41 -23.78
N CYS A 1032 37.32 -48.23 -23.70
CA CYS A 1032 38.64 -47.87 -24.22
C CYS A 1032 38.69 -48.01 -25.75
N GLN A 1033 38.05 -49.05 -26.29
CA GLN A 1033 38.10 -49.39 -27.71
C GLN A 1033 37.38 -48.36 -28.59
N VAL A 1034 36.33 -47.69 -28.12
CA VAL A 1034 35.63 -46.66 -28.95
C VAL A 1034 36.50 -45.45 -29.32
N CYS A 1035 37.59 -45.24 -28.58
CA CYS A 1035 38.52 -44.13 -28.80
C CYS A 1035 39.87 -44.59 -29.39
N HIS A 1036 40.38 -45.76 -29.00
CA HIS A 1036 41.70 -46.24 -29.41
C HIS A 1036 41.69 -46.97 -30.76
N THR A 1037 42.14 -46.30 -31.82
CA THR A 1037 42.19 -46.86 -33.19
C THR A 1037 43.58 -47.33 -33.63
N THR A 1038 44.64 -46.99 -32.89
CA THR A 1038 46.04 -47.25 -33.29
C THR A 1038 46.90 -47.91 -32.22
N THR A 1039 46.33 -48.32 -31.09
CA THR A 1039 47.08 -48.99 -30.01
C THR A 1039 47.52 -50.41 -30.42
N ASN A 1040 48.54 -50.93 -29.73
CA ASN A 1040 49.02 -52.30 -29.95
C ASN A 1040 48.05 -53.36 -29.39
N HIS A 1041 47.32 -53.01 -28.33
CA HIS A 1041 46.28 -53.85 -27.73
C HIS A 1041 44.94 -53.11 -27.63
N TYR A 1042 43.84 -53.86 -27.62
CA TYR A 1042 42.47 -53.35 -27.46
C TYR A 1042 42.08 -52.24 -28.43
N ARG A 1043 42.34 -52.47 -29.72
CA ARG A 1043 42.01 -51.55 -30.80
C ARG A 1043 40.53 -51.63 -31.18
N ALA A 1044 39.92 -50.49 -31.48
CA ALA A 1044 38.55 -50.36 -31.96
C ALA A 1044 38.23 -51.35 -33.09
N GLY A 1045 37.28 -52.25 -32.87
CA GLY A 1045 36.81 -53.19 -33.90
C GLY A 1045 37.75 -54.36 -34.21
N VAL A 1046 38.86 -54.53 -33.49
CA VAL A 1046 39.83 -55.63 -33.70
C VAL A 1046 39.85 -56.57 -32.49
N PRO A 1047 39.66 -57.90 -32.67
CA PRO A 1047 39.75 -58.88 -31.58
C PRO A 1047 41.14 -58.96 -30.95
N GLU A 1048 41.22 -59.03 -29.62
CA GLU A 1048 42.47 -59.17 -28.85
C GLU A 1048 42.64 -60.60 -28.31
N SER A 1049 43.85 -61.16 -28.37
CA SER A 1049 44.11 -62.54 -27.91
C SER A 1049 45.36 -62.73 -27.04
N GLY A 1050 46.04 -61.64 -26.64
CA GLY A 1050 47.34 -61.72 -25.97
C GLY A 1050 47.49 -60.96 -24.65
N HIS A 1051 46.43 -60.34 -24.12
CA HIS A 1051 46.48 -59.50 -22.93
C HIS A 1051 45.28 -59.77 -21.99
N PHE A 1052 45.42 -59.48 -20.68
CA PHE A 1052 44.35 -59.71 -19.70
C PHE A 1052 43.10 -58.89 -20.00
N THR A 1053 41.94 -59.56 -20.07
CA THR A 1053 40.63 -58.96 -20.40
C THR A 1053 39.93 -58.31 -19.21
N SER A 1054 40.50 -58.41 -18.00
CA SER A 1054 39.98 -57.86 -16.75
C SER A 1054 41.12 -57.37 -15.86
N GLY A 1055 40.84 -56.50 -14.88
CA GLY A 1055 41.88 -55.96 -13.99
C GLY A 1055 42.81 -54.92 -14.64
N CYS A 1056 42.39 -54.33 -15.77
CA CYS A 1056 43.21 -53.40 -16.54
C CYS A 1056 43.77 -52.24 -15.71
N LEU A 1057 42.97 -51.72 -14.75
CA LEU A 1057 43.34 -50.54 -13.95
C LEU A 1057 44.45 -50.80 -12.91
N ASP A 1058 44.77 -52.07 -12.63
CA ASP A 1058 45.85 -52.44 -11.70
C ASP A 1058 47.23 -52.20 -12.34
N CYS A 1059 47.31 -52.37 -13.66
CA CYS A 1059 48.52 -52.04 -14.43
C CYS A 1059 48.38 -50.72 -15.21
N HIS A 1060 47.16 -50.20 -15.44
CA HIS A 1060 46.85 -48.90 -16.09
C HIS A 1060 46.02 -47.95 -15.21
N PRO A 1061 46.62 -47.27 -14.22
CA PRO A 1061 45.88 -46.43 -13.29
C PRO A 1061 45.44 -45.12 -13.93
N HIS A 1062 44.32 -44.60 -13.45
CA HIS A 1062 43.70 -43.38 -13.96
C HIS A 1062 44.51 -42.11 -13.62
N ASN A 1063 45.37 -42.14 -12.60
CA ASN A 1063 46.22 -41.04 -12.15
C ASN A 1063 47.72 -41.23 -12.49
N SER A 1064 48.03 -42.03 -13.52
CA SER A 1064 49.41 -42.31 -13.93
C SER A 1064 50.18 -41.03 -14.34
N ALA A 1065 51.46 -40.97 -13.96
CA ALA A 1065 52.32 -39.84 -14.30
C ALA A 1065 52.52 -39.73 -15.81
N GLY A 1066 52.21 -38.56 -16.39
CA GLY A 1066 52.31 -38.31 -17.82
C GLY A 1066 51.07 -38.66 -18.65
N GLY A 1067 49.92 -38.96 -18.00
CA GLY A 1067 48.61 -39.09 -18.64
C GLY A 1067 47.80 -40.27 -18.09
N ALA A 1068 46.49 -40.10 -18.00
CA ALA A 1068 45.58 -41.15 -17.55
C ALA A 1068 45.76 -42.47 -18.34
N PHE A 1069 45.74 -43.59 -17.62
CA PHE A 1069 45.79 -44.97 -18.14
C PHE A 1069 47.11 -45.42 -18.79
N LYS A 1070 48.22 -44.72 -18.53
CA LYS A 1070 49.56 -45.22 -18.89
C LYS A 1070 50.04 -46.36 -17.96
N PRO A 1071 50.75 -47.39 -18.47
CA PRO A 1071 51.25 -48.51 -17.67
C PRO A 1071 52.14 -48.09 -16.48
N ILE A 1072 52.02 -48.77 -15.34
CA ILE A 1072 52.91 -48.56 -14.18
C ILE A 1072 54.29 -49.17 -14.45
N GLY A 1073 55.37 -48.43 -14.15
CA GLY A 1073 56.75 -48.96 -14.15
C GLY A 1073 57.39 -49.24 -15.53
N GLY A 1074 56.62 -49.22 -16.62
CA GLY A 1074 57.14 -49.24 -18.00
C GLY A 1074 57.63 -50.59 -18.55
N SER A 1075 57.54 -51.71 -17.81
CA SER A 1075 57.92 -53.07 -18.27
C SER A 1075 56.93 -54.15 -17.82
N CYS A 1076 56.92 -55.32 -18.49
CA CYS A 1076 55.96 -56.40 -18.23
C CYS A 1076 56.18 -57.09 -16.87
N ASP A 1077 57.43 -57.33 -16.46
CA ASP A 1077 57.76 -58.07 -15.23
C ASP A 1077 57.34 -57.33 -13.96
N SER A 1078 57.16 -56.00 -14.04
CA SER A 1078 56.60 -55.18 -12.97
C SER A 1078 55.14 -55.51 -12.65
N CYS A 1079 54.42 -56.11 -13.61
CA CYS A 1079 53.04 -56.60 -13.46
C CYS A 1079 53.02 -58.13 -13.17
N HIS A 1080 54.05 -58.92 -13.52
CA HIS A 1080 54.02 -60.40 -13.49
C HIS A 1080 54.91 -61.18 -12.47
N GLY A 1081 56.03 -60.66 -11.92
CA GLY A 1081 56.79 -61.27 -10.79
C GLY A 1081 57.99 -62.23 -11.09
N TYR A 1082 58.83 -62.57 -10.06
CA TYR A 1082 60.04 -63.47 -10.13
C TYR A 1082 60.55 -64.00 -8.74
N PRO A 1083 60.93 -65.30 -8.58
CA PRO A 1083 60.77 -66.42 -9.51
C PRO A 1083 59.30 -66.93 -9.58
N PRO A 1084 58.93 -67.74 -10.60
CA PRO A 1084 57.59 -68.31 -10.75
C PRO A 1084 57.16 -69.12 -9.53
N ALA A 1085 55.95 -68.87 -9.02
CA ALA A 1085 55.43 -69.53 -7.83
C ALA A 1085 54.07 -70.25 -8.05
N PRO A 1086 53.85 -71.46 -7.50
CA PRO A 1086 52.60 -72.20 -7.68
C PRO A 1086 51.44 -71.62 -6.85
N LYS A 1087 50.21 -71.72 -7.36
CA LYS A 1087 49.02 -71.11 -6.74
C LYS A 1087 48.67 -71.68 -5.35
N ASN A 1088 48.92 -72.98 -5.08
CA ASN A 1088 48.38 -73.63 -3.87
C ASN A 1088 49.40 -74.05 -2.77
N THR A 1089 50.69 -73.72 -2.88
CA THR A 1089 51.71 -74.18 -1.91
C THR A 1089 52.26 -73.11 -0.96
N ALA A 1090 51.93 -71.83 -1.16
CA ALA A 1090 52.30 -70.76 -0.24
C ALA A 1090 51.10 -69.82 0.01
N THR A 1091 50.75 -69.56 1.27
CA THR A 1091 49.66 -68.67 1.66
C THR A 1091 50.01 -67.19 1.64
N GLY A 1092 51.20 -66.83 1.12
CA GLY A 1092 51.64 -65.46 0.87
C GLY A 1092 53.14 -65.36 0.61
N PHE A 1093 53.55 -64.45 -0.28
CA PHE A 1093 54.95 -64.08 -0.46
C PHE A 1093 55.29 -62.93 0.47
N GLY A 1094 56.18 -63.16 1.45
CA GLY A 1094 56.82 -62.09 2.22
C GLY A 1094 56.52 -62.10 3.72
N GLY A 1095 57.59 -62.22 4.50
CA GLY A 1095 57.64 -61.95 5.94
C GLY A 1095 59.07 -61.80 6.47
N TYR A 1096 60.03 -62.50 5.88
CA TYR A 1096 61.47 -62.34 6.17
C TYR A 1096 62.26 -62.55 4.88
N ALA A 1097 62.61 -61.45 4.18
CA ALA A 1097 63.55 -61.31 3.05
C ALA A 1097 63.60 -62.36 1.92
N ASN A 1098 62.66 -63.30 1.88
CA ASN A 1098 62.66 -64.44 0.99
C ASN A 1098 61.61 -64.24 -0.13
N TRP A 1099 62.06 -64.15 -1.39
CA TRP A 1099 61.30 -64.09 -2.67
C TRP A 1099 60.28 -62.94 -2.80
N GLN A 1100 60.68 -61.70 -2.52
CA GLN A 1100 59.77 -60.52 -2.42
C GLN A 1100 59.01 -60.16 -3.71
N ASN A 1101 59.59 -60.43 -4.88
CA ASN A 1101 58.97 -60.12 -6.17
C ASN A 1101 58.26 -61.32 -6.81
N ALA A 1102 58.24 -62.48 -6.15
CA ALA A 1102 57.48 -63.61 -6.66
C ALA A 1102 55.98 -63.26 -6.71
N ARG A 1103 55.32 -63.72 -7.77
CA ARG A 1103 53.87 -63.63 -7.94
C ARG A 1103 53.40 -65.01 -8.41
N PHE A 1104 52.13 -65.31 -8.13
CA PHE A 1104 51.53 -66.53 -8.62
C PHE A 1104 51.42 -66.46 -10.14
N GLU A 1105 51.99 -67.45 -10.84
CA GLU A 1105 51.85 -67.56 -12.28
C GLU A 1105 50.64 -68.45 -12.62
N ASP A 1106 50.15 -68.37 -13.86
CA ASP A 1106 49.02 -69.18 -14.33
C ASP A 1106 49.37 -70.66 -14.59
N TYR A 1107 50.58 -71.10 -14.22
CA TYR A 1107 51.03 -72.49 -14.24
C TYR A 1107 51.86 -72.81 -12.97
N SER A 1108 51.90 -74.08 -12.58
CA SER A 1108 52.56 -74.59 -11.38
C SER A 1108 54.08 -74.81 -11.59
N GLY A 1109 54.82 -73.73 -11.90
CA GLY A 1109 56.25 -73.81 -12.17
C GLY A 1109 57.05 -74.55 -11.08
N GLY A 1110 57.77 -75.61 -11.47
CA GLY A 1110 58.65 -76.38 -10.58
C GLY A 1110 57.97 -77.17 -9.44
N GLY A 1111 56.63 -77.24 -9.41
CA GLY A 1111 55.88 -78.03 -8.41
C GLY A 1111 56.20 -77.68 -6.96
N GLY A 1112 56.46 -76.40 -6.66
CA GLY A 1112 56.81 -75.93 -5.31
C GLY A 1112 58.29 -76.06 -4.96
N ALA A 1113 59.09 -76.77 -5.76
CA ALA A 1113 60.52 -76.95 -5.50
C ALA A 1113 61.31 -75.63 -5.61
N HIS A 1114 60.86 -74.67 -6.43
CA HIS A 1114 61.48 -73.34 -6.59
C HIS A 1114 61.36 -72.45 -5.36
N LEU A 1115 60.44 -72.76 -4.45
CA LEU A 1115 60.24 -72.05 -3.18
C LEU A 1115 60.92 -72.74 -2.00
N VAL A 1116 61.81 -73.70 -2.27
CA VAL A 1116 62.66 -74.31 -1.26
C VAL A 1116 63.99 -73.56 -1.26
N ALA A 1117 64.36 -72.97 -0.12
CA ALA A 1117 65.55 -72.14 0.02
C ALA A 1117 66.86 -72.86 -0.37
N ALA A 1118 66.90 -74.19 -0.20
CA ALA A 1118 68.02 -75.03 -0.60
C ALA A 1118 68.10 -75.28 -2.12
N HIS A 1119 67.03 -74.99 -2.88
CA HIS A 1119 66.99 -75.13 -4.34
C HIS A 1119 67.15 -73.79 -5.06
N ILE A 1120 66.48 -72.73 -4.60
CA ILE A 1120 66.64 -71.37 -5.11
C ILE A 1120 66.91 -70.45 -3.93
N SER A 1121 67.90 -69.56 -4.07
CA SER A 1121 68.20 -68.57 -3.04
C SER A 1121 66.95 -67.78 -2.69
N PRO A 1122 66.60 -67.64 -1.41
CA PRO A 1122 65.50 -66.79 -0.99
C PRO A 1122 65.68 -65.32 -1.39
N PHE A 1123 66.91 -64.87 -1.64
CA PHE A 1123 67.16 -63.48 -2.04
C PHE A 1123 67.14 -63.26 -3.56
N ALA A 1124 66.73 -64.27 -4.33
CA ALA A 1124 66.76 -64.20 -5.78
C ALA A 1124 65.89 -63.05 -6.32
N THR A 1125 66.44 -62.26 -7.23
CA THR A 1125 65.74 -61.12 -7.86
C THR A 1125 65.64 -61.29 -9.38
N ALA A 1126 64.67 -60.62 -10.00
CA ALA A 1126 64.49 -60.65 -11.46
C ALA A 1126 65.75 -60.25 -12.24
N ALA A 1127 66.63 -59.45 -11.63
CA ALA A 1127 67.89 -59.03 -12.24
C ALA A 1127 68.93 -60.17 -12.36
N GLU A 1128 68.83 -61.24 -11.57
CA GLU A 1128 69.81 -62.35 -11.55
C GLU A 1128 69.58 -63.38 -12.67
N GLY A 1129 68.42 -63.35 -13.33
CA GLY A 1129 68.10 -64.22 -14.46
C GLY A 1129 68.27 -65.73 -14.18
N TRP A 1130 68.57 -66.51 -15.23
CA TRP A 1130 68.52 -67.98 -15.19
C TRP A 1130 69.57 -68.67 -14.29
N ALA A 1131 70.52 -67.91 -13.73
CA ALA A 1131 71.67 -68.46 -13.00
C ALA A 1131 71.26 -69.40 -11.84
N ASN A 1132 70.20 -69.06 -11.11
CA ASN A 1132 69.72 -69.86 -9.98
C ASN A 1132 69.01 -71.17 -10.38
N CYS A 1133 68.69 -71.37 -11.67
CA CYS A 1133 67.86 -72.49 -12.12
C CYS A 1133 68.67 -73.62 -12.81
N THR A 1134 69.94 -73.37 -13.14
CA THR A 1134 70.73 -74.24 -14.03
C THR A 1134 71.12 -75.59 -13.41
N VAL A 1135 71.28 -75.68 -12.09
CA VAL A 1135 71.67 -76.94 -11.40
C VAL A 1135 70.65 -78.06 -11.62
N CYS A 1136 69.38 -77.70 -11.73
CA CYS A 1136 68.26 -78.62 -11.94
C CYS A 1136 67.78 -78.64 -13.40
N HIS A 1137 68.06 -77.59 -14.17
CA HIS A 1137 67.70 -77.44 -15.58
C HIS A 1137 68.98 -77.27 -16.44
N ASN A 1138 69.84 -78.30 -16.38
CA ASN A 1138 71.26 -78.24 -16.78
C ASN A 1138 71.57 -78.07 -18.27
N ALA A 1139 70.59 -78.12 -19.18
CA ALA A 1139 70.85 -77.81 -20.59
C ALA A 1139 70.79 -76.32 -20.91
N GLY A 1140 70.32 -75.46 -19.99
CA GLY A 1140 70.30 -74.01 -20.16
C GLY A 1140 69.61 -73.51 -21.44
N SER A 1141 69.58 -72.20 -21.62
CA SER A 1141 68.93 -71.53 -22.77
C SER A 1141 69.71 -71.62 -24.10
N ALA A 1142 70.80 -72.40 -24.18
CA ALA A 1142 71.75 -72.37 -25.31
C ALA A 1142 72.08 -73.73 -25.96
N GLY A 1143 71.52 -74.86 -25.51
CA GLY A 1143 71.71 -76.18 -26.14
C GLY A 1143 70.58 -76.58 -27.10
N SER A 1144 70.90 -77.36 -28.15
CA SER A 1144 69.94 -77.84 -29.17
C SER A 1144 68.92 -78.89 -28.68
N THR A 1145 69.08 -79.40 -27.46
CA THR A 1145 68.08 -80.19 -26.73
C THR A 1145 67.72 -79.47 -25.42
N PRO A 1146 66.62 -78.70 -25.39
CA PRO A 1146 66.33 -77.74 -24.33
C PRO A 1146 65.33 -78.28 -23.30
N TYR A 1147 65.73 -78.27 -22.04
CA TYR A 1147 64.91 -78.75 -20.92
C TYR A 1147 64.14 -77.60 -20.20
N HIS A 1148 64.12 -76.37 -20.75
CA HIS A 1148 63.21 -75.25 -20.40
C HIS A 1148 63.16 -74.13 -21.49
N LYS A 1149 62.06 -73.93 -22.27
CA LYS A 1149 61.99 -72.94 -23.41
C LYS A 1149 61.33 -71.57 -23.15
N MET A 1150 60.75 -71.30 -21.97
CA MET A 1150 60.17 -69.99 -21.58
C MET A 1150 59.13 -69.38 -22.55
N THR A 1151 58.36 -70.19 -23.29
CA THR A 1151 57.31 -69.69 -24.22
C THR A 1151 56.01 -69.40 -23.46
N THR A 1152 55.52 -68.15 -23.53
CA THR A 1152 54.26 -67.74 -22.88
C THR A 1152 53.04 -67.84 -23.81
N PRO A 1153 51.85 -68.20 -23.30
CA PRO A 1153 51.58 -68.58 -21.90
C PRO A 1153 52.07 -70.00 -21.61
N VAL A 1154 52.90 -70.15 -20.58
CA VAL A 1154 53.63 -71.40 -20.29
C VAL A 1154 52.70 -72.57 -20.01
N LYS A 1155 51.45 -72.31 -19.54
CA LYS A 1155 50.41 -73.33 -19.34
C LYS A 1155 50.11 -74.17 -20.60
N ASP A 1156 50.27 -73.59 -21.79
CA ASP A 1156 49.99 -74.26 -23.07
C ASP A 1156 51.25 -74.95 -23.65
N HIS A 1157 52.39 -74.80 -22.97
CA HIS A 1157 53.71 -75.23 -23.41
C HIS A 1157 54.53 -75.91 -22.29
N ILE A 1158 53.86 -76.48 -21.27
CA ILE A 1158 54.46 -77.15 -20.09
C ILE A 1158 55.43 -78.26 -20.49
N ASP A 1159 55.14 -78.94 -21.61
CA ASP A 1159 55.95 -80.00 -22.21
C ASP A 1159 57.40 -79.61 -22.51
N ASN A 1160 57.70 -78.31 -22.56
CA ASN A 1160 59.04 -77.78 -22.80
C ASN A 1160 59.90 -77.63 -21.53
N VAL A 1161 59.45 -78.15 -20.38
CA VAL A 1161 60.13 -78.04 -19.07
C VAL A 1161 60.45 -79.43 -18.50
N THR A 1162 61.71 -79.73 -18.20
CA THR A 1162 62.17 -81.03 -17.65
C THR A 1162 63.29 -80.83 -16.63
N VAL A 1163 63.24 -81.56 -15.50
CA VAL A 1163 64.28 -81.53 -14.46
C VAL A 1163 65.31 -82.63 -14.73
N MET A 1164 66.57 -82.22 -14.89
CA MET A 1164 67.72 -83.10 -15.04
C MET A 1164 68.87 -82.54 -14.20
N VAL A 1165 69.14 -83.20 -13.06
CA VAL A 1165 70.23 -82.82 -12.16
C VAL A 1165 71.56 -82.84 -12.92
N ASP A 1166 72.47 -81.91 -12.67
CA ASP A 1166 73.81 -81.95 -13.25
C ASP A 1166 74.46 -83.34 -13.12
N ASN A 1167 75.04 -83.87 -14.21
CA ASN A 1167 75.61 -85.21 -14.24
C ASN A 1167 76.78 -85.38 -13.23
N SER A 1168 77.49 -84.30 -12.90
CA SER A 1168 78.57 -84.32 -11.91
C SER A 1168 78.10 -84.60 -10.48
N LEU A 1169 76.81 -84.41 -10.21
CA LEU A 1169 76.19 -84.62 -8.89
C LEU A 1169 75.37 -85.93 -8.84
N ARG A 1170 75.57 -86.84 -9.80
CA ARG A 1170 74.89 -88.14 -9.87
C ARG A 1170 75.85 -89.28 -9.57
N PHE A 1171 75.45 -90.23 -8.72
CA PHE A 1171 76.19 -91.47 -8.48
C PHE A 1171 75.96 -92.52 -9.58
N ALA A 1172 74.71 -92.72 -10.03
CA ALA A 1172 74.34 -93.47 -11.24
C ALA A 1172 72.92 -93.10 -11.69
N ASN A 1173 72.63 -93.17 -12.99
CA ASN A 1173 71.35 -92.73 -13.57
C ASN A 1173 70.12 -93.50 -13.02
N SER A 1174 70.29 -94.75 -12.59
CA SER A 1174 69.21 -95.57 -12.02
C SER A 1174 68.74 -95.10 -10.65
N PHE A 1175 69.50 -94.24 -9.95
CA PHE A 1175 69.17 -93.74 -8.61
C PHE A 1175 68.62 -92.31 -8.61
N THR A 1176 68.31 -91.74 -9.78
CA THR A 1176 67.62 -90.46 -9.88
C THR A 1176 66.21 -90.70 -10.39
N ILE A 1177 65.23 -90.61 -9.49
CA ILE A 1177 63.80 -90.71 -9.83
C ILE A 1177 63.14 -89.40 -9.43
N TYR A 1178 62.67 -88.65 -10.43
CA TYR A 1178 61.74 -87.54 -10.22
C TYR A 1178 60.39 -87.92 -10.82
N THR A 1179 59.34 -87.93 -10.01
CA THR A 1179 57.98 -88.24 -10.47
C THR A 1179 57.21 -86.93 -10.67
N GLY A 1180 57.44 -86.29 -11.83
CA GLY A 1180 56.67 -85.13 -12.30
C GLY A 1180 55.52 -85.54 -13.21
N ALA A 1181 54.57 -84.63 -13.45
CA ALA A 1181 53.30 -84.83 -14.14
C ALA A 1181 53.35 -85.44 -15.56
N ARG A 1182 54.55 -85.68 -16.11
CA ARG A 1182 54.78 -86.22 -17.46
C ARG A 1182 55.39 -87.62 -17.49
N LEU A 1183 55.55 -88.32 -16.36
CA LEU A 1183 56.11 -89.69 -16.33
C LEU A 1183 55.09 -90.79 -16.04
N THR A 1184 53.80 -90.48 -15.94
CA THR A 1184 52.74 -91.50 -15.79
C THR A 1184 51.56 -91.24 -16.75
N ASN A 1185 51.29 -92.19 -17.67
CA ASN A 1185 50.03 -92.25 -18.42
C ASN A 1185 48.92 -92.77 -17.47
N THR A 1186 47.71 -92.22 -17.57
CA THR A 1186 46.60 -92.39 -16.60
C THR A 1186 46.15 -93.87 -16.45
N PRO A 1187 45.70 -94.36 -15.27
CA PRO A 1187 45.46 -93.69 -13.99
C PRO A 1187 46.48 -94.10 -12.92
N GLY A 1188 47.57 -93.33 -12.83
CA GLY A 1188 48.42 -93.29 -11.65
C GLY A 1188 48.51 -91.84 -11.21
N ALA A 1189 48.09 -91.54 -9.99
CA ALA A 1189 48.16 -90.21 -9.41
C ALA A 1189 49.54 -89.57 -9.68
N ASN A 1190 49.60 -88.24 -9.78
CA ASN A 1190 50.77 -87.49 -9.33
C ASN A 1190 51.04 -87.93 -7.89
N ALA A 1191 51.69 -89.07 -7.67
CA ALA A 1191 51.48 -89.76 -6.40
C ALA A 1191 52.26 -89.06 -5.30
N THR A 1192 53.46 -88.56 -5.60
CA THR A 1192 54.33 -88.03 -4.55
C THR A 1192 55.02 -86.73 -4.87
N GLY A 1193 55.13 -86.23 -6.12
CA GLY A 1193 55.78 -84.93 -6.40
C GLY A 1193 57.13 -84.77 -5.69
N SER A 1194 57.91 -85.87 -5.67
CA SER A 1194 59.09 -86.06 -4.85
C SER A 1194 60.30 -86.39 -5.72
N CYS A 1195 61.49 -85.98 -5.30
CA CYS A 1195 62.75 -86.37 -5.92
C CYS A 1195 63.53 -87.32 -5.00
N PHE A 1196 64.11 -88.37 -5.56
CA PHE A 1196 65.14 -89.18 -4.90
C PHE A 1196 66.43 -89.09 -5.71
N ASN A 1197 67.51 -88.61 -5.09
CA ASN A 1197 68.87 -88.64 -5.61
C ASN A 1197 69.81 -88.74 -4.42
N ILE A 1198 70.54 -89.83 -4.26
CA ILE A 1198 71.33 -90.08 -3.05
C ILE A 1198 72.36 -88.98 -2.70
N ALA A 1199 72.78 -88.15 -3.67
CA ALA A 1199 73.64 -86.99 -3.42
C ALA A 1199 72.92 -85.82 -2.71
N CYS A 1200 71.61 -85.65 -2.91
CA CYS A 1200 70.82 -84.53 -2.37
C CYS A 1200 69.74 -85.01 -1.38
N HIS A 1201 69.09 -86.12 -1.70
CA HIS A 1201 68.02 -86.77 -0.94
C HIS A 1201 68.30 -88.27 -0.84
N MET A 1202 68.66 -88.75 0.36
CA MET A 1202 68.97 -90.17 0.63
C MET A 1202 67.75 -91.09 0.72
N SER A 1203 66.54 -90.53 0.60
CA SER A 1203 65.26 -91.22 0.35
C SER A 1203 64.35 -90.29 -0.47
N PRO A 1204 63.24 -90.78 -1.06
CA PRO A 1204 62.30 -89.90 -1.76
C PRO A 1204 61.90 -88.71 -0.89
N SER A 1205 62.05 -87.50 -1.42
CA SER A 1205 61.71 -86.27 -0.71
C SER A 1205 60.23 -86.24 -0.32
N ALA A 1206 59.89 -85.37 0.63
CA ALA A 1206 58.49 -85.00 0.81
C ALA A 1206 57.91 -84.43 -0.51
N ARG A 1207 56.60 -84.59 -0.65
CA ARG A 1207 55.84 -84.04 -1.78
C ARG A 1207 55.82 -82.52 -1.73
N TRP A 1208 56.29 -81.86 -2.80
CA TRP A 1208 56.38 -80.39 -2.84
C TRP A 1208 55.17 -79.69 -3.46
N SER A 1209 54.36 -80.40 -4.25
CA SER A 1209 53.08 -79.87 -4.76
C SER A 1209 52.02 -80.96 -4.94
N THR A 1210 50.78 -80.59 -4.72
CA THR A 1210 49.57 -81.40 -4.94
C THR A 1210 48.89 -81.10 -6.29
N GLU A 1211 49.34 -80.06 -6.99
CA GLU A 1211 48.77 -79.62 -8.27
C GLU A 1211 49.10 -80.59 -9.43
N ARG A 1212 48.29 -80.56 -10.49
CA ARG A 1212 48.53 -81.39 -11.67
C ARG A 1212 49.63 -80.87 -12.55
#